data_AF-A0A9K3L8H2-F1
#
_entry.id   AF-A0A9K3L8H2-F1
#
_cell.length_a   1.000
_cell.length_b   1.000
_cell.length_c   1.000
_cell.angle_alpha   90.00
_cell.angle_beta   90.00
_cell.angle_gamma   90.00
#
_symmetry.space_group_name_H-M   'P 1'
#
loop_
_entity.id
_entity.type
_entity.pdbx_description
1 polymer ?
#
loop_
_entity_poly.entity_id
_entity_poly.type
_entity_poly.pdbx_seq_one_letter_code
_entity_poly.pdbx_strand_id
1 'polypeptide(L)'
;MRRGAALAESNRRRPVAADFDDLEGASGAVAPYYTPHAMKGTFARSESASSSVDGVPSASVDMDFIGSSSPSLPSSNEYSAGKQRKHRRYKHFGIFSGGGFSPMSFLTRQSPQQLQLFGVILMTVTAIICPFLPIEYSLLTLVYATCGFGTIASLWLAQRVLSCDNGTAEMRAVSDPIREGAEGFLHVQYSAIARFAVPLACLIVFSYQFRPWSSDAVGVAVLGNRMLGTVAAAGFVAGALCSAISGYTAMWVAAQSNIRVASASRRSYGEALVVCFRGGAFSAVLNLTLCIGGVTSLYAISHILFATGKNATLTSTDIPMLLVGYGFGASFVALFMQLGGGIYTKAADVGADLVGKVEQSIPEDDPRNPAVVADLVGDMVGDCVGSSADVFESVAAEIIGAMILGSTLANEARMENAQATKFVFFPLVVHAMDIFVSSIGIAFVSIKRDAADNDPMKQLQKGYRVALLLSIFGFYVITHWLLNPPSNPGCAMKFFLCGVVGMACAYVIVLSTQYYTDYAYKPVQSISEASLTGHGTNIIVGVSVGMRATLIPTITVAAAVLTAFHLGASTGIGDGRNAGLFGTAVATMGMLSNAVYILSMNNFGPIADNAGGITEMSQQPEAVRDVTDRLDAAGNVTKAVTKGYSIGSASMACFLLFGAFMDEFSEYSGTNFDRVDIATPEVLIGGLLGSMIIFYFTGLTISAVGKTAHEVVIEVRRQFKEDPDIMTYKSKPDYERCVALVTKAALREMQLPGLICVATPIVVGLCFRFVGEASNRMLLGAEVLAAYLMFGTVTGILMALFLDTAGGAWDNAKKFIELGNFGGKNSDAHKASVTEIEEDFLEVEDGSVRRRRIFQFVSSILLGVPLNGIGLAAVAEVGPSSNVPQVSVISGTVTLSSDVSVDPSKTSDAALYVTVRPDTSDNVPAAILSGTRGKAPPVMAARFPSPTFPFTFQMTSPENLTPEGVLASDTSTASMLDISNVWWANDDLIVSVRWDSDGVAATRSPEDLVGRALWRRKSNEMVIEIPLTGRGAFGKFVTGKN
;
A
#
# COMPACT_ATOMS: atom_id res chain seq x y z
N MET A 1 -2.59 0.61 -60.22
CA MET A 1 -3.03 -0.13 -61.43
C MET A 1 -2.72 -1.62 -61.21
N ARG A 2 -3.64 -2.55 -61.52
CA ARG A 2 -3.54 -3.61 -62.58
C ARG A 2 -2.16 -4.27 -62.72
N ARG A 3 -1.99 -5.60 -62.89
CA ARG A 3 -2.83 -6.85 -62.92
C ARG A 3 -1.82 -8.04 -62.81
N GLY A 4 -2.13 -9.33 -62.61
CA GLY A 4 -3.35 -10.14 -62.44
C GLY A 4 -2.92 -11.61 -62.13
N ALA A 5 -3.73 -12.46 -61.49
CA ALA A 5 -4.76 -13.34 -62.07
C ALA A 5 -4.23 -14.68 -62.67
N ALA A 6 -4.91 -15.86 -62.60
CA ALA A 6 -6.05 -16.36 -61.79
C ALA A 6 -6.32 -17.87 -62.09
N LEU A 7 -7.27 -18.50 -61.36
CA LEU A 7 -8.02 -19.76 -61.67
C LEU A 7 -7.22 -21.11 -61.60
N ALA A 8 -7.79 -22.31 -61.41
CA ALA A 8 -9.04 -22.87 -60.83
C ALA A 8 -8.88 -24.43 -60.77
N GLU A 9 -9.77 -25.35 -60.35
CA GLU A 9 -11.16 -25.40 -59.82
C GLU A 9 -11.35 -26.75 -59.06
N SER A 10 -12.48 -26.90 -58.37
CA SER A 10 -13.24 -28.13 -58.01
C SER A 10 -12.94 -28.82 -56.67
N ASN A 11 -13.86 -29.47 -55.94
CA ASN A 11 -15.35 -29.58 -55.83
C ASN A 11 -15.81 -31.04 -55.60
N ARG A 12 -16.06 -31.42 -54.32
CA ARG A 12 -17.09 -32.38 -53.86
C ARG A 12 -17.58 -31.85 -52.49
N ARG A 13 -18.86 -31.61 -52.17
CA ARG A 13 -20.16 -32.33 -52.33
C ARG A 13 -20.26 -33.60 -51.46
N ARG A 14 -21.34 -33.86 -50.69
CA ARG A 14 -22.65 -33.17 -50.45
C ARG A 14 -23.32 -33.65 -49.11
N PRO A 15 -24.47 -33.08 -48.66
CA PRO A 15 -25.12 -33.33 -47.34
C PRO A 15 -26.43 -34.17 -47.39
N VAL A 16 -27.19 -34.21 -46.28
CA VAL A 16 -28.58 -34.73 -46.11
C VAL A 16 -29.39 -33.77 -45.20
N ALA A 17 -30.74 -33.73 -45.30
CA ALA A 17 -31.68 -32.92 -44.49
C ALA A 17 -33.13 -33.48 -44.50
N ALA A 18 -34.04 -32.86 -43.70
CA ALA A 18 -35.50 -33.14 -43.52
C ALA A 18 -35.84 -34.43 -42.71
N ASP A 19 -36.97 -34.62 -42.00
CA ASP A 19 -38.36 -34.06 -41.98
C ASP A 19 -38.80 -33.68 -40.51
N PHE A 20 -39.79 -32.82 -40.15
CA PHE A 20 -41.28 -32.81 -40.31
C PHE A 20 -42.02 -34.00 -39.63
N ASP A 21 -43.17 -33.87 -38.93
CA ASP A 21 -44.05 -32.74 -38.47
C ASP A 21 -44.29 -32.88 -36.91
N ASP A 22 -45.29 -32.37 -36.15
CA ASP A 22 -46.49 -31.49 -36.28
C ASP A 22 -46.92 -30.95 -34.87
N LEU A 23 -47.64 -29.80 -34.78
CA LEU A 23 -48.88 -29.58 -33.98
C LEU A 23 -49.37 -28.10 -33.95
N GLU A 24 -50.70 -27.93 -34.00
CA GLU A 24 -51.45 -26.65 -33.94
C GLU A 24 -51.46 -26.01 -32.53
N GLY A 25 -51.77 -24.71 -32.30
CA GLY A 25 -52.10 -23.59 -33.19
C GLY A 25 -53.09 -22.59 -32.54
N ALA A 26 -52.78 -21.28 -32.48
CA ALA A 26 -53.74 -20.22 -32.10
C ALA A 26 -53.29 -18.81 -32.54
N SER A 27 -54.20 -18.05 -33.17
CA SER A 27 -53.99 -16.71 -33.75
C SER A 27 -53.98 -15.55 -32.74
N GLY A 28 -53.25 -14.46 -33.02
CA GLY A 28 -53.34 -13.21 -32.26
C GLY A 28 -52.52 -12.03 -32.79
N ALA A 29 -52.85 -11.48 -33.96
CA ALA A 29 -52.10 -10.39 -34.59
C ALA A 29 -52.81 -9.02 -34.52
N VAL A 30 -52.05 -7.94 -34.24
CA VAL A 30 -52.27 -6.55 -34.74
C VAL A 30 -50.89 -5.86 -34.85
N ALA A 31 -50.73 -4.96 -35.82
CA ALA A 31 -49.50 -4.22 -36.14
C ALA A 31 -49.71 -2.67 -36.06
N PRO A 32 -48.69 -1.82 -36.25
CA PRO A 32 -48.60 -0.48 -35.62
C PRO A 32 -49.15 0.70 -36.44
N TYR A 33 -49.23 1.89 -35.82
CA TYR A 33 -49.28 3.20 -36.54
C TYR A 33 -48.63 4.38 -35.77
N TYR A 34 -48.53 5.52 -36.46
CA TYR A 34 -47.65 6.68 -36.18
C TYR A 34 -48.27 7.82 -35.32
N THR A 35 -47.41 8.76 -34.94
CA THR A 35 -47.64 10.11 -34.33
C THR A 35 -48.30 11.13 -35.29
N PRO A 36 -48.48 12.45 -34.98
CA PRO A 36 -48.53 13.23 -33.70
C PRO A 36 -49.79 14.13 -33.58
N HIS A 37 -49.92 15.00 -32.56
CA HIS A 37 -50.60 16.33 -32.68
C HIS A 37 -50.36 17.30 -31.49
N ALA A 38 -50.72 18.58 -31.65
CA ALA A 38 -50.58 19.65 -30.65
C ALA A 38 -51.67 20.77 -30.74
N MET A 39 -51.71 21.67 -29.73
CA MET A 39 -52.36 23.01 -29.60
C MET A 39 -53.62 23.22 -28.70
N LYS A 40 -53.41 24.10 -27.69
CA LYS A 40 -54.19 25.30 -27.26
C LYS A 40 -55.64 25.24 -26.71
N GLY A 41 -55.78 25.73 -25.46
CA GLY A 41 -56.78 26.74 -25.03
C GLY A 41 -58.13 26.26 -24.43
N THR A 42 -58.94 27.06 -23.71
CA THR A 42 -58.71 28.36 -23.01
C THR A 42 -59.90 28.70 -22.07
N PHE A 43 -59.73 29.65 -21.12
CA PHE A 43 -60.74 30.23 -20.20
C PHE A 43 -61.27 29.30 -19.07
N ALA A 44 -61.77 29.77 -17.90
CA ALA A 44 -62.17 31.14 -17.52
C ALA A 44 -61.85 31.57 -16.05
N ARG A 45 -62.00 32.90 -15.84
CA ARG A 45 -62.32 33.71 -14.63
C ARG A 45 -63.13 33.04 -13.49
N SER A 46 -63.21 33.56 -12.25
CA SER A 46 -62.58 34.72 -11.55
C SER A 46 -63.07 34.83 -10.09
N GLU A 47 -62.31 35.46 -9.17
CA GLU A 47 -62.88 36.28 -8.05
C GLU A 47 -61.83 37.23 -7.42
N SER A 48 -62.22 38.14 -6.50
CA SER A 48 -61.42 39.33 -6.15
C SER A 48 -61.79 40.04 -4.82
N ALA A 49 -60.80 40.63 -4.14
CA ALA A 49 -60.88 41.54 -2.96
C ALA A 49 -61.44 40.90 -1.66
N SER A 50 -61.21 41.36 -0.42
CA SER A 50 -60.21 42.23 0.25
C SER A 50 -60.35 42.00 1.79
N SER A 51 -59.66 42.60 2.78
CA SER A 51 -58.74 43.75 2.92
C SER A 51 -57.66 43.40 4.01
N SER A 52 -56.96 44.23 4.81
CA SER A 52 -57.05 45.66 5.19
C SER A 52 -55.67 46.23 5.63
N VAL A 53 -55.67 47.39 6.30
CA VAL A 53 -54.53 48.21 6.79
C VAL A 53 -54.53 48.31 8.32
N ASP A 54 -53.35 48.31 8.97
CA ASP A 54 -52.92 49.08 10.17
C ASP A 54 -51.56 48.51 10.66
N GLY A 55 -50.63 49.21 11.34
CA GLY A 55 -50.50 50.62 11.77
C GLY A 55 -49.05 50.89 12.24
N VAL A 56 -48.60 52.16 12.30
CA VAL A 56 -47.16 52.57 12.33
C VAL A 56 -46.99 53.86 13.19
N PRO A 57 -46.05 53.96 14.17
CA PRO A 57 -44.67 54.43 13.90
C PRO A 57 -43.54 53.97 14.88
N SER A 58 -42.37 54.62 14.76
CA SER A 58 -41.05 54.41 15.41
C SER A 58 -40.64 55.49 16.45
N ALA A 59 -39.60 55.24 17.27
CA ALA A 59 -38.67 56.26 17.85
C ALA A 59 -37.51 55.59 18.64
N SER A 60 -36.34 56.18 18.93
CA SER A 60 -35.51 57.24 18.30
C SER A 60 -34.16 57.35 19.06
N VAL A 61 -33.20 58.18 18.58
CA VAL A 61 -32.36 59.17 19.31
C VAL A 61 -31.14 59.59 18.47
N ASP A 62 -30.94 60.90 18.32
CA ASP A 62 -29.80 61.59 17.67
C ASP A 62 -29.01 62.44 18.68
N MET A 63 -27.79 62.92 18.35
CA MET A 63 -27.50 64.37 18.15
C MET A 63 -26.02 64.77 17.92
N ASP A 64 -25.84 65.91 17.24
CA ASP A 64 -24.75 66.93 17.31
C ASP A 64 -23.29 66.60 16.86
N PHE A 65 -22.37 67.52 16.48
CA PHE A 65 -22.34 68.82 15.73
C PHE A 65 -20.85 69.33 15.68
N ILE A 66 -20.34 70.33 14.90
CA ILE A 66 -20.83 71.23 13.83
C ILE A 66 -19.66 71.69 12.89
N GLY A 67 -19.95 72.02 11.62
CA GLY A 67 -19.19 72.94 10.72
C GLY A 67 -17.70 72.65 10.34
N SER A 68 -17.01 73.45 9.51
CA SER A 68 -17.38 74.22 8.29
C SER A 68 -16.20 75.09 7.79
N SER A 69 -15.74 74.95 6.53
CA SER A 69 -15.08 76.03 5.75
C SER A 69 -14.73 75.63 4.30
N SER A 70 -14.61 76.63 3.43
CA SER A 70 -14.28 76.59 1.98
C SER A 70 -13.82 78.03 1.57
N PRO A 71 -13.46 78.40 0.31
CA PRO A 71 -13.50 77.63 -0.95
C PRO A 71 -12.25 77.85 -1.87
N SER A 72 -12.44 77.57 -3.17
CA SER A 72 -11.76 78.11 -4.37
C SER A 72 -10.81 77.18 -5.17
N LEU A 73 -10.80 77.45 -6.48
CA LEU A 73 -10.28 76.72 -7.66
C LEU A 73 -9.83 77.82 -8.67
N PRO A 74 -9.02 77.59 -9.75
CA PRO A 74 -9.23 76.47 -10.71
C PRO A 74 -7.99 75.92 -11.48
N SER A 75 -8.26 74.95 -12.38
CA SER A 75 -7.46 74.53 -13.55
C SER A 75 -6.13 73.78 -13.30
N SER A 76 -5.71 72.79 -14.10
CA SER A 76 -6.33 72.09 -15.25
C SER A 76 -5.70 70.71 -15.48
N ASN A 77 -6.44 69.81 -16.17
CA ASN A 77 -6.00 68.56 -16.86
C ASN A 77 -5.34 67.43 -16.02
N GLU A 78 -5.56 66.14 -16.30
CA GLU A 78 -6.76 65.44 -16.82
C GLU A 78 -6.69 63.92 -16.48
N TYR A 79 -7.82 63.22 -16.63
CA TYR A 79 -8.01 61.76 -16.56
C TYR A 79 -7.44 60.94 -15.38
N SER A 80 -8.32 60.81 -14.37
CA SER A 80 -8.24 60.00 -13.15
C SER A 80 -8.04 58.48 -13.35
N ALA A 81 -7.42 57.84 -12.35
CA ALA A 81 -7.43 56.39 -12.16
C ALA A 81 -8.28 55.95 -10.95
N GLY A 82 -9.16 54.98 -11.17
CA GLY A 82 -9.54 53.93 -10.21
C GLY A 82 -10.46 54.27 -9.02
N LYS A 83 -11.34 53.32 -8.68
CA LYS A 83 -11.85 53.19 -7.29
C LYS A 83 -12.01 51.73 -6.87
N GLN A 84 -11.15 51.34 -5.94
CA GLN A 84 -11.03 50.03 -5.32
C GLN A 84 -12.34 49.51 -4.67
N ARG A 85 -12.49 48.18 -4.62
CA ARG A 85 -13.13 47.52 -3.47
C ARG A 85 -12.24 46.41 -2.90
N LYS A 86 -11.80 46.68 -1.67
CA LYS A 86 -11.13 45.81 -0.67
C LYS A 86 -10.98 44.31 -1.02
N HIS A 87 -9.75 43.86 -1.17
CA HIS A 87 -9.34 42.50 -0.80
C HIS A 87 -8.63 42.52 0.57
N ARG A 88 -8.98 41.59 1.46
CA ARG A 88 -8.26 41.39 2.74
C ARG A 88 -7.05 40.48 2.47
N ARG A 89 -5.86 40.94 2.83
CA ARG A 89 -4.63 40.13 2.70
C ARG A 89 -4.59 39.07 3.78
N TYR A 90 -4.44 37.79 3.42
CA TYR A 90 -3.80 36.83 4.31
C TYR A 90 -2.32 37.21 4.46
N LYS A 91 -1.84 37.31 5.72
CA LYS A 91 -0.49 37.78 6.01
C LYS A 91 0.17 37.03 7.17
N HIS A 92 0.10 35.70 7.15
CA HIS A 92 0.78 34.83 8.12
C HIS A 92 1.41 33.59 7.46
N PHE A 93 2.53 33.79 6.75
CA PHE A 93 3.70 32.88 6.80
C PHE A 93 4.93 33.67 6.36
N GLY A 94 5.48 34.47 7.28
CA GLY A 94 6.53 35.45 7.02
C GLY A 94 7.93 34.98 7.42
N ILE A 95 8.42 33.91 6.78
CA ILE A 95 9.82 33.45 6.87
C ILE A 95 10.34 33.34 5.42
N PHE A 96 11.60 33.70 5.18
CA PHE A 96 12.19 33.89 3.84
C PHE A 96 11.70 35.10 3.02
N SER A 97 11.59 36.27 3.65
CA SER A 97 11.66 37.56 2.92
C SER A 97 12.57 38.58 3.63
N GLY A 98 13.88 38.29 3.64
CA GLY A 98 14.94 39.19 4.09
C GLY A 98 16.12 39.13 3.13
N GLY A 99 16.77 40.28 2.88
CA GLY A 99 17.86 40.37 1.89
C GLY A 99 19.09 39.56 2.31
N GLY A 100 19.29 38.41 1.68
CA GLY A 100 20.41 37.51 1.92
C GLY A 100 20.67 36.63 0.70
N PHE A 101 21.89 36.06 0.61
CA PHE A 101 22.34 35.31 -0.56
C PHE A 101 21.60 33.96 -0.66
N SER A 102 20.61 33.86 -1.55
CA SER A 102 19.85 32.62 -1.77
C SER A 102 20.65 31.65 -2.66
N PRO A 103 20.93 30.41 -2.21
CA PRO A 103 21.59 29.41 -3.06
C PRO A 103 20.80 29.11 -4.34
N MET A 104 19.46 29.10 -4.27
CA MET A 104 18.61 28.98 -5.44
C MET A 104 18.80 30.14 -6.43
N SER A 105 18.90 31.40 -5.97
CA SER A 105 19.07 32.53 -6.89
C SER A 105 20.48 32.62 -7.49
N PHE A 106 21.48 31.98 -6.86
CA PHE A 106 22.81 31.78 -7.44
C PHE A 106 22.83 30.65 -8.49
N LEU A 107 22.20 29.50 -8.19
CA LEU A 107 22.17 28.33 -9.08
C LEU A 107 21.29 28.56 -10.31
N THR A 108 20.08 29.10 -10.14
CA THR A 108 19.16 29.41 -11.25
C THR A 108 19.69 30.45 -12.24
N ARG A 109 20.70 31.25 -11.84
CA ARG A 109 21.41 32.20 -12.73
C ARG A 109 22.59 31.60 -13.49
N GLN A 110 23.04 30.39 -13.17
CA GLN A 110 24.11 29.73 -13.93
C GLN A 110 23.62 29.34 -15.31
N SER A 111 24.48 29.35 -16.33
CA SER A 111 24.12 28.76 -17.62
C SER A 111 23.96 27.23 -17.52
N PRO A 112 23.16 26.59 -18.40
CA PRO A 112 23.02 25.14 -18.43
C PRO A 112 24.36 24.39 -18.58
N GLN A 113 25.37 25.00 -19.22
CA GLN A 113 26.72 24.45 -19.36
C GLN A 113 27.50 24.50 -18.03
N GLN A 114 27.33 25.56 -17.23
CA GLN A 114 27.95 25.66 -15.91
C GLN A 114 27.35 24.66 -14.91
N LEU A 115 26.03 24.43 -14.95
CA LEU A 115 25.40 23.37 -14.14
C LEU A 115 25.93 21.98 -14.52
N GLN A 116 26.01 21.65 -15.81
CA GLN A 116 26.57 20.38 -16.29
C GLN A 116 28.04 20.22 -15.85
N LEU A 117 28.87 21.26 -16.00
CA LEU A 117 30.26 21.25 -15.55
C LEU A 117 30.37 21.06 -14.02
N PHE A 118 29.50 21.72 -13.23
CA PHE A 118 29.49 21.57 -11.77
C PHE A 118 29.09 20.15 -11.34
N GLY A 119 28.12 19.52 -12.02
CA GLY A 119 27.77 18.11 -11.80
C GLY A 119 28.92 17.14 -12.11
N VAL A 120 29.64 17.38 -13.21
CA VAL A 120 30.85 16.58 -13.56
C VAL A 120 31.97 16.79 -12.53
N ILE A 121 32.20 18.03 -12.07
CA ILE A 121 33.18 18.34 -11.01
C ILE A 121 32.80 17.64 -9.70
N LEU A 122 31.53 17.70 -9.28
CA LEU A 122 31.04 17.03 -8.07
C LEU A 122 31.33 15.53 -8.12
N MET A 123 30.95 14.84 -9.20
CA MET A 123 31.20 13.41 -9.35
C MET A 123 32.70 13.08 -9.43
N THR A 124 33.51 13.93 -10.07
CA THR A 124 34.97 13.75 -10.18
C THR A 124 35.65 13.90 -8.81
N VAL A 125 35.28 14.93 -8.04
CA VAL A 125 35.80 15.16 -6.68
C VAL A 125 35.40 14.02 -5.74
N THR A 126 34.15 13.55 -5.81
CA THR A 126 33.69 12.36 -5.08
C THR A 126 34.50 11.12 -5.43
N ALA A 127 34.72 10.83 -6.73
CA ALA A 127 35.51 9.69 -7.18
C ALA A 127 36.98 9.75 -6.71
N ILE A 128 37.53 10.94 -6.47
CA ILE A 128 38.86 11.14 -5.90
C ILE A 128 38.86 10.96 -4.37
N ILE A 129 37.81 11.39 -3.66
CA ILE A 129 37.75 11.38 -2.19
C ILE A 129 37.31 10.02 -1.62
N CYS A 130 36.29 9.38 -2.19
CA CYS A 130 35.70 8.12 -1.69
C CYS A 130 36.74 7.02 -1.39
N PRO A 131 37.78 6.76 -2.23
CA PRO A 131 38.80 5.74 -1.96
C PRO A 131 39.63 5.95 -0.68
N PHE A 132 39.59 7.14 -0.06
CA PHE A 132 40.33 7.47 1.17
C PHE A 132 39.43 7.51 2.42
N LEU A 133 38.14 7.21 2.30
CA LEU A 133 37.18 7.17 3.42
C LEU A 133 36.91 5.73 3.87
N PRO A 134 36.56 5.49 5.15
CA PRO A 134 35.96 4.21 5.57
C PRO A 134 34.71 3.88 4.76
N ILE A 135 34.38 2.60 4.61
CA ILE A 135 33.41 2.13 3.62
C ILE A 135 32.01 2.73 3.79
N GLU A 136 31.55 2.92 5.04
CA GLU A 136 30.30 3.60 5.39
C GLU A 136 30.28 5.03 4.84
N TYR A 137 31.32 5.83 5.14
CA TYR A 137 31.41 7.23 4.73
C TYR A 137 31.67 7.37 3.23
N SER A 138 32.41 6.43 2.61
CA SER A 138 32.58 6.36 1.16
C SER A 138 31.23 6.14 0.44
N LEU A 139 30.41 5.20 0.93
CA LEU A 139 29.10 4.89 0.35
C LEU A 139 28.10 6.03 0.57
N LEU A 140 28.07 6.62 1.78
CA LEU A 140 27.28 7.83 2.04
C LEU A 140 27.68 9.00 1.13
N THR A 141 28.98 9.25 0.96
CA THR A 141 29.48 10.35 0.11
C THR A 141 29.13 10.11 -1.36
N LEU A 142 29.19 8.87 -1.84
CA LEU A 142 28.76 8.50 -3.19
C LEU A 142 27.26 8.78 -3.40
N VAL A 143 26.40 8.30 -2.48
CA VAL A 143 24.93 8.47 -2.59
C VAL A 143 24.54 9.95 -2.49
N TYR A 144 25.17 10.73 -1.61
CA TYR A 144 24.98 12.18 -1.56
C TYR A 144 25.46 12.90 -2.83
N ALA A 145 26.56 12.47 -3.44
CA ALA A 145 27.02 13.04 -4.71
C ALA A 145 26.05 12.76 -5.86
N THR A 146 25.47 11.56 -5.93
CA THR A 146 24.42 11.24 -6.91
C THR A 146 23.11 12.00 -6.66
N CYS A 147 22.72 12.25 -5.41
CA CYS A 147 21.59 13.14 -5.11
C CYS A 147 21.90 14.61 -5.43
N GLY A 148 23.16 15.04 -5.25
CA GLY A 148 23.65 16.34 -5.72
C GLY A 148 23.58 16.44 -7.25
N PHE A 149 24.03 15.42 -7.98
CA PHE A 149 23.87 15.32 -9.43
C PHE A 149 22.39 15.35 -9.84
N GLY A 150 21.51 14.60 -9.17
CA GLY A 150 20.07 14.60 -9.42
C GLY A 150 19.45 15.98 -9.23
N THR A 151 19.84 16.69 -8.16
CA THR A 151 19.44 18.10 -7.93
C THR A 151 19.93 19.02 -9.06
N ILE A 152 21.15 18.84 -9.54
CA ILE A 152 21.74 19.63 -10.64
C ILE A 152 21.06 19.32 -11.98
N ALA A 153 20.76 18.06 -12.27
CA ALA A 153 20.05 17.61 -13.47
C ALA A 153 18.59 18.09 -13.47
N SER A 154 17.93 18.01 -12.32
CA SER A 154 16.60 18.58 -12.06
C SER A 154 16.59 20.10 -12.29
N LEU A 155 17.55 20.85 -11.74
CA LEU A 155 17.70 22.29 -11.99
C LEU A 155 18.00 22.62 -13.47
N TRP A 156 18.77 21.77 -14.17
CA TRP A 156 19.03 21.93 -15.61
C TRP A 156 17.77 21.68 -16.46
N LEU A 157 16.96 20.68 -16.12
CA LEU A 157 15.65 20.46 -16.74
C LEU A 157 14.70 21.64 -16.44
N ALA A 158 14.65 22.09 -15.19
CA ALA A 158 13.87 23.25 -14.77
C ALA A 158 14.23 24.51 -15.56
N GLN A 159 15.51 24.84 -15.68
CA GLN A 159 15.96 25.97 -16.51
C GLN A 159 15.52 25.84 -17.97
N ARG A 160 15.62 24.64 -18.57
CA ARG A 160 15.20 24.39 -19.94
C ARG A 160 13.69 24.61 -20.12
N VAL A 161 12.87 24.00 -19.27
CA VAL A 161 11.40 24.16 -19.32
C VAL A 161 11.03 25.62 -19.02
N LEU A 162 11.46 26.18 -17.89
CA LEU A 162 11.06 27.54 -17.47
C LEU A 162 11.51 28.66 -18.43
N SER A 163 12.55 28.42 -19.24
CA SER A 163 12.99 29.34 -20.31
C SER A 163 12.12 29.32 -21.57
N CYS A 164 11.21 28.35 -21.71
CA CYS A 164 10.24 28.31 -22.81
C CYS A 164 9.12 29.34 -22.59
N ASP A 165 8.54 29.80 -23.69
CA ASP A 165 7.52 30.85 -23.72
C ASP A 165 6.23 30.48 -22.95
N ASN A 166 5.70 31.45 -22.19
CA ASN A 166 4.50 31.32 -21.36
C ASN A 166 3.20 31.58 -22.15
N GLY A 167 3.17 31.31 -23.45
CA GLY A 167 1.98 31.40 -24.29
C GLY A 167 1.48 32.82 -24.56
N THR A 168 0.23 32.90 -25.02
CA THR A 168 -0.45 34.18 -25.27
C THR A 168 -1.05 34.75 -23.97
N ALA A 169 -1.74 35.90 -24.04
CA ALA A 169 -2.41 36.46 -22.87
C ALA A 169 -3.64 35.61 -22.46
N GLU A 170 -4.29 35.03 -23.46
CA GLU A 170 -5.47 34.18 -23.36
C GLU A 170 -5.11 32.85 -22.69
N MET A 171 -3.98 32.23 -23.09
CA MET A 171 -3.45 31.04 -22.42
C MET A 171 -3.17 31.27 -20.92
N ARG A 172 -2.56 32.41 -20.56
CA ARG A 172 -2.29 32.75 -19.15
C ARG A 172 -3.56 32.97 -18.34
N ALA A 173 -4.56 33.62 -18.94
CA ALA A 173 -5.87 33.83 -18.32
C ALA A 173 -6.63 32.52 -18.02
N VAL A 174 -6.20 31.39 -18.59
CA VAL A 174 -6.67 30.04 -18.25
C VAL A 174 -5.72 29.35 -17.25
N SER A 175 -4.40 29.38 -17.50
CA SER A 175 -3.44 28.64 -16.66
C SER A 175 -3.28 29.19 -15.23
N ASP A 176 -3.44 30.50 -15.03
CA ASP A 176 -3.29 31.10 -13.71
C ASP A 176 -4.39 30.64 -12.73
N PRO A 177 -5.70 30.69 -13.07
CA PRO A 177 -6.76 30.05 -12.28
C PRO A 177 -6.57 28.56 -12.00
N ILE A 178 -6.10 27.79 -13.00
CA ILE A 178 -5.82 26.36 -12.86
C ILE A 178 -4.72 26.10 -11.82
N ARG A 179 -3.62 26.88 -11.84
CA ARG A 179 -2.58 26.81 -10.80
C ARG A 179 -3.12 27.22 -9.43
N GLU A 180 -3.89 28.30 -9.34
CA GLU A 180 -4.45 28.80 -8.08
C GLU A 180 -5.42 27.79 -7.45
N GLY A 181 -6.21 27.06 -8.26
CA GLY A 181 -7.04 25.95 -7.81
C GLY A 181 -6.25 24.79 -7.22
N ALA A 182 -5.16 24.37 -7.88
CA ALA A 182 -4.31 23.27 -7.41
C ALA A 182 -3.50 23.63 -6.15
N GLU A 183 -2.94 24.84 -6.07
CA GLU A 183 -2.30 25.37 -4.86
C GLU A 183 -3.31 25.45 -3.70
N GLY A 184 -4.55 25.87 -3.98
CA GLY A 184 -5.65 25.92 -3.02
C GLY A 184 -6.05 24.53 -2.49
N PHE A 185 -6.25 23.56 -3.39
CA PHE A 185 -6.60 22.18 -3.04
C PHE A 185 -5.53 21.54 -2.14
N LEU A 186 -4.25 21.57 -2.56
CA LEU A 186 -3.16 20.98 -1.78
C LEU A 186 -3.01 21.62 -0.40
N HIS A 187 -3.22 22.94 -0.27
CA HIS A 187 -3.21 23.60 1.04
C HIS A 187 -4.27 23.03 1.98
N VAL A 188 -5.50 22.78 1.51
CA VAL A 188 -6.58 22.21 2.34
C VAL A 188 -6.36 20.71 2.59
N GLN A 189 -5.90 19.96 1.58
CA GLN A 189 -5.59 18.54 1.70
C GLN A 189 -4.45 18.29 2.70
N TYR A 190 -3.34 19.02 2.61
CA TYR A 190 -2.21 18.89 3.54
C TYR A 190 -2.61 19.35 4.95
N SER A 191 -3.48 20.35 5.07
CA SER A 191 -4.10 20.74 6.35
C SER A 191 -5.03 19.66 6.92
N ALA A 192 -5.58 18.74 6.10
CA ALA A 192 -6.28 17.55 6.58
C ALA A 192 -5.30 16.43 6.97
N ILE A 193 -4.31 16.13 6.13
CA ILE A 193 -3.29 15.09 6.41
C ILE A 193 -2.55 15.40 7.72
N ALA A 194 -2.12 16.64 7.94
CA ALA A 194 -1.45 17.06 9.17
C ALA A 194 -2.29 16.83 10.44
N ARG A 195 -3.63 17.00 10.36
CA ARG A 195 -4.55 16.76 11.48
C ARG A 195 -4.68 15.27 11.85
N PHE A 196 -4.39 14.35 10.94
CA PHE A 196 -4.32 12.91 11.23
C PHE A 196 -2.88 12.46 11.55
N ALA A 197 -1.87 13.02 10.87
CA ALA A 197 -0.46 12.68 11.03
C ALA A 197 0.08 13.03 12.43
N VAL A 198 -0.27 14.18 13.00
CA VAL A 198 0.23 14.59 14.32
C VAL A 198 -0.29 13.68 15.45
N PRO A 199 -1.61 13.39 15.55
CA PRO A 199 -2.09 12.36 16.48
C PRO A 199 -1.45 10.99 16.26
N LEU A 200 -1.27 10.55 15.01
CA LEU A 200 -0.62 9.27 14.71
C LEU A 200 0.86 9.24 15.15
N ALA A 201 1.62 10.32 14.94
CA ALA A 201 2.99 10.44 15.42
C ALA A 201 3.09 10.33 16.96
N CYS A 202 2.19 11.00 17.68
CA CYS A 202 2.08 10.86 19.13
C CYS A 202 1.68 9.43 19.55
N LEU A 203 0.79 8.79 18.80
CA LEU A 203 0.32 7.44 19.03
C LEU A 203 1.42 6.39 18.77
N ILE A 204 2.33 6.63 17.81
CA ILE A 204 3.56 5.86 17.61
C ILE A 204 4.42 5.96 18.88
N VAL A 205 4.78 7.17 19.35
CA VAL A 205 5.60 7.32 20.58
C VAL A 205 4.94 6.63 21.78
N PHE A 206 3.62 6.71 21.90
CA PHE A 206 2.84 6.08 22.96
C PHE A 206 2.87 4.54 22.86
N SER A 207 2.57 3.96 21.69
CA SER A 207 2.55 2.51 21.46
C SER A 207 3.86 1.82 21.84
N TYR A 208 5.00 2.41 21.48
CA TYR A 208 6.32 1.88 21.84
C TYR A 208 6.58 1.85 23.35
N GLN A 209 5.90 2.67 24.18
CA GLN A 209 6.06 2.59 25.64
C GLN A 209 5.61 1.25 26.21
N PHE A 210 4.66 0.61 25.55
CA PHE A 210 4.07 -0.66 25.95
C PHE A 210 4.92 -1.88 25.55
N ARG A 211 6.02 -1.72 24.80
CA ARG A 211 6.91 -2.84 24.44
C ARG A 211 7.47 -3.52 25.71
N PRO A 212 7.36 -4.85 25.88
CA PRO A 212 8.07 -5.56 26.94
C PRO A 212 9.57 -5.26 26.84
N TRP A 213 10.14 -4.69 27.90
CA TRP A 213 11.56 -4.35 27.95
C TRP A 213 12.33 -5.44 28.70
N SER A 214 13.25 -6.11 28.00
CA SER A 214 14.19 -7.05 28.59
C SER A 214 15.50 -6.33 28.98
N SER A 215 16.12 -6.78 30.06
CA SER A 215 17.49 -6.37 30.43
C SER A 215 18.54 -6.93 29.46
N ASP A 216 18.23 -8.05 28.79
CA ASP A 216 19.08 -8.72 27.80
C ASP A 216 18.76 -8.26 26.36
N ALA A 217 18.39 -6.99 26.18
CA ALA A 217 18.05 -6.42 24.88
C ALA A 217 19.25 -6.42 23.92
N VAL A 218 19.01 -6.75 22.64
CA VAL A 218 20.01 -6.79 21.56
C VAL A 218 19.53 -5.91 20.40
N GLY A 219 20.46 -5.41 19.58
CA GLY A 219 20.16 -4.55 18.43
C GLY A 219 19.42 -3.28 18.84
N VAL A 220 18.46 -2.83 18.02
CA VAL A 220 17.73 -1.56 18.26
C VAL A 220 16.96 -1.50 19.60
N ALA A 221 16.65 -2.64 20.22
CA ALA A 221 16.01 -2.69 21.53
C ALA A 221 16.90 -2.10 22.66
N VAL A 222 18.23 -2.09 22.49
CA VAL A 222 19.20 -1.49 23.43
C VAL A 222 18.93 0.01 23.67
N LEU A 223 18.36 0.71 22.69
CA LEU A 223 17.99 2.14 22.85
C LEU A 223 16.84 2.37 23.84
N GLY A 224 16.05 1.33 24.14
CA GLY A 224 14.89 1.39 25.00
C GLY A 224 13.66 2.06 24.38
N ASN A 225 12.48 1.65 24.86
CA ASN A 225 11.14 2.02 24.36
C ASN A 225 10.95 3.51 24.05
N ARG A 226 11.45 4.39 24.94
CA ARG A 226 11.33 5.85 24.78
C ARG A 226 12.08 6.38 23.56
N MET A 227 13.34 5.99 23.41
CA MET A 227 14.16 6.43 22.28
C MET A 227 13.68 5.79 20.98
N LEU A 228 13.36 4.49 21.00
CA LEU A 228 12.91 3.79 19.80
C LEU A 228 11.58 4.37 19.27
N GLY A 229 10.63 4.66 20.16
CA GLY A 229 9.37 5.33 19.82
C GLY A 229 9.56 6.76 19.28
N THR A 230 10.47 7.56 19.86
CA THR A 230 10.75 8.92 19.34
C THR A 230 11.50 8.89 18.01
N VAL A 231 12.41 7.93 17.79
CA VAL A 231 13.10 7.75 16.50
C VAL A 231 12.13 7.30 15.41
N ALA A 232 11.25 6.33 15.71
CA ALA A 232 10.21 5.89 14.78
C ALA A 232 9.24 7.03 14.40
N ALA A 233 8.80 7.84 15.37
CA ALA A 233 7.94 9.00 15.12
C ALA A 233 8.67 10.16 14.40
N ALA A 234 9.95 10.41 14.70
CA ALA A 234 10.77 11.38 13.98
C ALA A 234 11.00 10.96 12.52
N GLY A 235 11.24 9.66 12.28
CA GLY A 235 11.25 9.07 10.95
C GLY A 235 9.93 9.32 10.22
N PHE A 236 8.80 8.95 10.84
CA PHE A 236 7.45 9.19 10.29
C PHE A 236 7.24 10.65 9.88
N VAL A 237 7.57 11.62 10.74
CA VAL A 237 7.46 13.03 10.39
C VAL A 237 8.40 13.41 9.24
N ALA A 238 9.64 12.92 9.22
CA ALA A 238 10.61 13.22 8.16
C ALA A 238 10.15 12.68 6.78
N GLY A 239 9.67 11.44 6.70
CA GLY A 239 9.21 10.85 5.45
C GLY A 239 7.86 11.41 4.98
N ALA A 240 6.96 11.76 5.91
CA ALA A 240 5.73 12.49 5.60
C ALA A 240 6.04 13.88 5.00
N LEU A 241 6.99 14.61 5.59
CA LEU A 241 7.44 15.90 5.05
C LEU A 241 8.11 15.76 3.69
N CYS A 242 8.98 14.76 3.48
CA CYS A 242 9.63 14.55 2.18
C CYS A 242 8.62 14.18 1.09
N SER A 243 7.63 13.33 1.39
CA SER A 243 6.53 12.96 0.48
C SER A 243 5.67 14.18 0.11
N ALA A 244 5.25 14.97 1.11
CA ALA A 244 4.46 16.19 0.89
C ALA A 244 5.23 17.28 0.12
N ILE A 245 6.54 17.45 0.38
CA ILE A 245 7.40 18.36 -0.39
C ILE A 245 7.49 17.88 -1.84
N SER A 246 7.68 16.58 -2.06
CA SER A 246 7.75 16.02 -3.42
C SER A 246 6.45 16.24 -4.20
N GLY A 247 5.31 15.87 -3.61
CA GLY A 247 3.98 16.12 -4.19
C GLY A 247 3.76 17.58 -4.56
N TYR A 248 4.01 18.52 -3.63
CA TYR A 248 3.90 19.95 -3.93
C TYR A 248 4.83 20.39 -5.07
N THR A 249 6.07 19.88 -5.14
CA THR A 249 6.95 20.17 -6.28
C THR A 249 6.44 19.59 -7.59
N ALA A 250 5.83 18.40 -7.59
CA ALA A 250 5.26 17.79 -8.79
C ALA A 250 4.13 18.64 -9.38
N MET A 251 3.17 19.09 -8.55
CA MET A 251 2.13 20.05 -8.96
C MET A 251 2.75 21.34 -9.50
N TRP A 252 3.72 21.93 -8.80
CA TRP A 252 4.35 23.18 -9.23
C TRP A 252 5.09 23.03 -10.56
N VAL A 253 5.70 21.87 -10.82
CA VAL A 253 6.32 21.55 -12.12
C VAL A 253 5.25 21.44 -13.21
N ALA A 254 4.15 20.74 -12.96
CA ALA A 254 3.07 20.56 -13.93
C ALA A 254 2.41 21.90 -14.30
N ALA A 255 2.03 22.70 -13.29
CA ALA A 255 1.42 24.03 -13.43
C ALA A 255 2.33 25.10 -14.07
N GLN A 256 3.62 24.79 -14.27
CA GLN A 256 4.55 25.61 -15.05
C GLN A 256 4.81 25.00 -16.44
N SER A 257 4.64 23.69 -16.61
CA SER A 257 4.95 22.99 -17.86
C SER A 257 3.79 23.01 -18.85
N ASN A 258 2.56 22.82 -18.38
CA ASN A 258 1.32 22.76 -19.18
C ASN A 258 1.18 23.92 -20.21
N ILE A 259 1.21 25.18 -19.77
CA ILE A 259 1.12 26.36 -20.66
C ILE A 259 2.30 26.47 -21.64
N ARG A 260 3.48 25.97 -21.25
CA ARG A 260 4.67 25.98 -22.11
C ARG A 260 4.61 24.89 -23.18
N VAL A 261 3.97 23.75 -22.88
CA VAL A 261 3.61 22.73 -23.86
C VAL A 261 2.56 23.28 -24.82
N ALA A 262 1.48 23.88 -24.33
CA ALA A 262 0.47 24.52 -25.17
C ALA A 262 1.07 25.60 -26.11
N SER A 263 1.99 26.43 -25.59
CA SER A 263 2.76 27.38 -26.42
C SER A 263 3.65 26.68 -27.46
N ALA A 264 4.31 25.58 -27.11
CA ALA A 264 5.14 24.80 -28.02
C ALA A 264 4.34 24.05 -29.09
N SER A 265 3.11 23.61 -28.80
CA SER A 265 2.19 22.99 -29.76
C SER A 265 1.90 23.91 -30.95
N ARG A 266 1.80 25.22 -30.70
CA ARG A 266 1.66 26.28 -31.72
C ARG A 266 2.90 26.44 -32.64
N ARG A 267 4.02 25.80 -32.32
CA ARG A 267 5.29 25.86 -33.06
C ARG A 267 5.66 24.55 -33.74
N SER A 268 5.68 23.44 -33.00
CA SER A 268 5.80 22.09 -33.57
C SER A 268 5.53 20.98 -32.55
N TYR A 269 4.95 19.87 -33.01
CA TYR A 269 4.75 18.64 -32.24
C TYR A 269 6.03 18.15 -31.54
N GLY A 270 7.17 18.18 -32.25
CA GLY A 270 8.46 17.74 -31.70
C GLY A 270 9.04 18.66 -30.63
N GLU A 271 8.65 19.94 -30.60
CA GLU A 271 8.98 20.85 -29.50
C GLU A 271 8.06 20.60 -28.30
N ALA A 272 6.75 20.45 -28.54
CA ALA A 272 5.76 20.16 -27.51
C ALA A 272 6.07 18.88 -26.72
N LEU A 273 6.33 17.75 -27.41
CA LEU A 273 6.75 16.50 -26.76
C LEU A 273 7.99 16.68 -25.88
N VAL A 274 9.01 17.38 -26.39
CA VAL A 274 10.31 17.54 -25.71
C VAL A 274 10.21 18.51 -24.52
N VAL A 275 9.32 19.50 -24.56
CA VAL A 275 9.01 20.36 -23.41
C VAL A 275 8.21 19.56 -22.38
N CYS A 276 7.18 18.84 -22.80
CA CYS A 276 6.27 18.09 -21.92
C CYS A 276 7.01 17.00 -21.14
N PHE A 277 7.73 16.11 -21.84
CA PHE A 277 8.49 15.03 -21.20
C PHE A 277 9.64 15.55 -20.31
N ARG A 278 10.20 16.73 -20.60
CA ARG A 278 11.19 17.37 -19.71
C ARG A 278 10.55 18.04 -18.48
N GLY A 279 9.28 18.45 -18.57
CA GLY A 279 8.46 18.81 -17.42
C GLY A 279 8.28 17.60 -16.50
N GLY A 280 7.74 16.50 -17.02
CA GLY A 280 7.58 15.26 -16.26
C GLY A 280 8.88 14.77 -15.62
N ALA A 281 9.98 14.78 -16.39
CA ALA A 281 11.30 14.41 -15.91
C ALA A 281 11.89 15.35 -14.83
N PHE A 282 11.61 16.67 -14.89
CA PHE A 282 12.07 17.61 -13.87
C PHE A 282 11.50 17.22 -12.49
N SER A 283 10.20 16.93 -12.44
CA SER A 283 9.53 16.39 -11.26
C SER A 283 10.10 15.03 -10.85
N ALA A 284 10.18 14.06 -11.78
CA ALA A 284 10.58 12.69 -11.48
C ALA A 284 12.02 12.56 -10.92
N VAL A 285 12.98 13.30 -11.49
CA VAL A 285 14.36 13.33 -10.99
C VAL A 285 14.44 13.95 -9.59
N LEU A 286 13.66 15.01 -9.34
CA LEU A 286 13.62 15.66 -8.01
C LEU A 286 12.99 14.73 -6.97
N ASN A 287 11.89 14.06 -7.33
CA ASN A 287 11.16 13.14 -6.48
C ASN A 287 12.07 12.02 -5.94
N LEU A 288 12.77 11.30 -6.82
CA LEU A 288 13.66 10.23 -6.37
C LEU A 288 14.89 10.76 -5.62
N THR A 289 15.40 11.93 -6.00
CA THR A 289 16.48 12.62 -5.27
C THR A 289 16.07 12.94 -3.82
N LEU A 290 14.83 13.38 -3.59
CA LEU A 290 14.29 13.63 -2.24
C LEU A 290 14.07 12.32 -1.46
N CYS A 291 13.62 11.25 -2.12
CA CYS A 291 13.45 9.93 -1.51
C CYS A 291 14.78 9.36 -1.02
N ILE A 292 15.73 9.15 -1.94
CA ILE A 292 17.05 8.57 -1.63
C ILE A 292 17.81 9.49 -0.67
N GLY A 293 17.80 10.80 -0.91
CA GLY A 293 18.44 11.78 -0.04
C GLY A 293 17.87 11.80 1.39
N GLY A 294 16.55 11.62 1.54
CA GLY A 294 15.88 11.54 2.84
C GLY A 294 16.21 10.27 3.60
N VAL A 295 16.10 9.09 2.97
CA VAL A 295 16.48 7.80 3.59
C VAL A 295 17.97 7.80 3.97
N THR A 296 18.84 8.27 3.08
CA THR A 296 20.29 8.38 3.33
C THR A 296 20.59 9.32 4.50
N SER A 297 19.87 10.43 4.62
CA SER A 297 20.06 11.38 5.72
C SER A 297 19.57 10.85 7.05
N LEU A 298 18.46 10.10 7.08
CA LEU A 298 18.03 9.44 8.31
C LEU A 298 19.03 8.34 8.72
N TYR A 299 19.57 7.56 7.77
CA TYR A 299 20.66 6.61 8.06
C TYR A 299 21.88 7.32 8.63
N ALA A 300 22.37 8.37 7.97
CA ALA A 300 23.56 9.11 8.40
C ALA A 300 23.39 9.71 9.81
N ILE A 301 22.22 10.29 10.10
CA ILE A 301 21.92 10.84 11.43
C ILE A 301 21.88 9.74 12.49
N SER A 302 21.14 8.65 12.26
CA SER A 302 21.07 7.53 13.20
C SER A 302 22.42 6.82 13.41
N HIS A 303 23.24 6.70 12.36
CA HIS A 303 24.58 6.13 12.44
C HIS A 303 25.54 7.00 13.28
N ILE A 304 25.51 8.32 13.08
CA ILE A 304 26.28 9.28 13.88
C ILE A 304 25.83 9.29 15.35
N LEU A 305 24.53 9.16 15.62
CA LEU A 305 23.97 9.22 16.97
C LEU A 305 24.15 7.91 17.78
N PHE A 306 24.10 6.74 17.15
CA PHE A 306 24.02 5.45 17.86
C PHE A 306 25.11 4.43 17.49
N ALA A 307 25.73 4.53 16.31
CA ALA A 307 26.76 3.59 15.84
C ALA A 307 28.18 4.18 15.78
N THR A 308 28.38 5.42 16.22
CA THR A 308 29.66 6.13 16.14
C THR A 308 30.19 6.55 17.52
N GLY A 309 31.47 6.28 17.80
CA GLY A 309 32.19 6.77 18.98
C GLY A 309 32.31 5.77 20.14
N LYS A 310 32.88 6.21 21.27
CA LYS A 310 33.20 5.34 22.42
C LYS A 310 31.99 4.74 23.14
N ASN A 311 30.80 5.28 22.89
CA ASN A 311 29.54 4.85 23.50
C ASN A 311 28.57 4.30 22.43
N ALA A 312 29.07 3.83 21.29
CA ALA A 312 28.25 3.22 20.25
C ALA A 312 27.47 2.02 20.83
N THR A 313 26.15 2.06 20.74
CA THR A 313 25.24 1.02 21.23
C THR A 313 24.73 0.11 20.12
N LEU A 314 24.83 0.56 18.87
CA LEU A 314 24.35 -0.15 17.69
C LEU A 314 25.45 -0.38 16.65
N THR A 315 25.26 -1.40 15.82
CA THR A 315 26.06 -1.67 14.63
C THR A 315 25.48 -0.99 13.39
N SER A 316 26.29 -0.82 12.33
CA SER A 316 25.86 -0.30 11.02
C SER A 316 24.68 -1.11 10.41
N THR A 317 24.54 -2.37 10.81
CA THR A 317 23.51 -3.34 10.46
C THR A 317 22.20 -3.18 11.25
N ASP A 318 22.20 -2.56 12.44
CA ASP A 318 20.97 -2.31 13.21
C ASP A 318 20.22 -1.06 12.72
N ILE A 319 20.96 -0.06 12.22
CA ILE A 319 20.42 1.24 11.78
C ILE A 319 19.24 1.15 10.79
N PRO A 320 19.19 0.22 9.81
CA PRO A 320 18.04 0.06 8.92
C PRO A 320 16.68 -0.11 9.62
N MET A 321 16.63 -0.80 10.77
CA MET A 321 15.39 -0.96 11.56
C MET A 321 14.87 0.37 12.11
N LEU A 322 15.75 1.35 12.37
CA LEU A 322 15.36 2.70 12.80
C LEU A 322 14.74 3.53 11.65
N LEU A 323 15.01 3.16 10.39
CA LEU A 323 14.51 3.88 9.23
C LEU A 323 13.04 3.56 8.92
N VAL A 324 12.50 2.47 9.48
CA VAL A 324 11.14 1.98 9.19
C VAL A 324 10.11 3.10 9.32
N GLY A 325 10.22 3.97 10.33
CA GLY A 325 9.36 5.16 10.48
C GLY A 325 9.28 6.05 9.25
N TYR A 326 10.39 6.29 8.53
CA TYR A 326 10.44 7.19 7.35
C TYR A 326 9.39 6.84 6.32
N GLY A 327 9.47 5.62 5.77
CA GLY A 327 8.54 5.23 4.73
C GLY A 327 7.10 5.07 5.25
N PHE A 328 6.85 4.96 6.57
CA PHE A 328 5.47 4.98 7.08
C PHE A 328 4.85 6.36 6.89
N GLY A 329 5.64 7.41 7.15
CA GLY A 329 5.25 8.78 6.82
C GLY A 329 5.02 8.96 5.32
N ALA A 330 5.87 8.34 4.49
CA ALA A 330 5.69 8.36 3.04
C ALA A 330 4.35 7.76 2.62
N SER A 331 4.02 6.52 3.05
CA SER A 331 2.75 5.87 2.69
C SER A 331 1.55 6.58 3.28
N PHE A 332 1.68 7.15 4.48
CA PHE A 332 0.60 7.87 5.12
C PHE A 332 0.19 9.13 4.34
N VAL A 333 1.14 9.90 3.82
CA VAL A 333 0.79 11.09 3.01
C VAL A 333 0.39 10.67 1.59
N ALA A 334 1.04 9.67 0.98
CA ALA A 334 0.66 9.14 -0.34
C ALA A 334 -0.81 8.68 -0.37
N LEU A 335 -1.22 7.85 0.60
CA LEU A 335 -2.60 7.37 0.80
C LEU A 335 -3.67 8.47 0.65
N PHE A 336 -3.47 9.61 1.31
CA PHE A 336 -4.43 10.72 1.29
C PHE A 336 -4.27 11.64 0.09
N MET A 337 -3.07 11.71 -0.52
CA MET A 337 -2.86 12.42 -1.78
C MET A 337 -3.56 11.69 -2.93
N GLN A 338 -3.30 10.38 -3.07
CA GLN A 338 -3.96 9.45 -3.99
C GLN A 338 -5.49 9.48 -3.81
N LEU A 339 -6.00 9.18 -2.61
CA LEU A 339 -7.44 9.11 -2.37
C LEU A 339 -8.15 10.45 -2.57
N GLY A 340 -7.59 11.54 -2.04
CA GLY A 340 -8.20 12.86 -2.14
C GLY A 340 -8.12 13.45 -3.54
N GLY A 341 -6.99 13.28 -4.23
CA GLY A 341 -6.76 13.74 -5.59
C GLY A 341 -7.53 12.90 -6.62
N GLY A 342 -7.54 11.58 -6.46
CA GLY A 342 -8.32 10.65 -7.31
C GLY A 342 -9.83 10.89 -7.23
N ILE A 343 -10.39 11.06 -6.01
CA ILE A 343 -11.81 11.43 -5.87
C ILE A 343 -12.08 12.82 -6.44
N TYR A 344 -11.13 13.76 -6.34
CA TYR A 344 -11.29 15.10 -6.89
C TYR A 344 -11.30 15.07 -8.43
N THR A 345 -10.26 14.50 -9.06
CA THR A 345 -10.10 14.49 -10.51
C THR A 345 -11.24 13.75 -11.20
N LYS A 346 -11.49 12.48 -10.85
CA LYS A 346 -12.52 11.67 -11.53
C LYS A 346 -13.97 12.05 -11.19
N ALA A 347 -14.17 12.95 -10.23
CA ALA A 347 -15.48 13.57 -10.02
C ALA A 347 -15.67 14.90 -10.77
N ALA A 348 -14.57 15.60 -11.10
CA ALA A 348 -14.61 16.75 -11.98
C ALA A 348 -14.79 16.29 -13.44
N ASP A 349 -13.96 15.34 -13.88
CA ASP A 349 -13.93 14.70 -15.21
C ASP A 349 -15.30 14.18 -15.66
N VAL A 350 -15.79 13.12 -15.01
CA VAL A 350 -17.14 12.56 -15.23
C VAL A 350 -18.25 13.62 -15.09
N GLY A 351 -18.04 14.66 -14.29
CA GLY A 351 -18.98 15.77 -14.15
C GLY A 351 -18.95 16.77 -15.31
N ALA A 352 -17.78 17.01 -15.89
CA ALA A 352 -17.55 17.86 -17.05
C ALA A 352 -18.00 17.16 -18.33
N ASP A 353 -17.58 15.91 -18.54
CA ASP A 353 -17.77 15.15 -19.78
C ASP A 353 -19.24 14.73 -19.99
N LEU A 354 -19.91 14.27 -18.92
CA LEU A 354 -21.30 13.82 -19.02
C LEU A 354 -22.26 14.98 -19.36
N VAL A 355 -22.06 16.16 -18.78
CA VAL A 355 -22.90 17.33 -19.14
C VAL A 355 -22.41 18.00 -20.42
N GLY A 356 -21.10 18.06 -20.65
CA GLY A 356 -20.49 18.65 -21.83
C GLY A 356 -20.72 17.84 -23.11
N LYS A 357 -20.03 16.71 -23.24
CA LYS A 357 -20.04 15.86 -24.45
C LYS A 357 -21.39 15.16 -24.66
N VAL A 358 -22.00 14.60 -23.60
CA VAL A 358 -23.21 13.77 -23.76
C VAL A 358 -24.49 14.61 -23.81
N GLU A 359 -24.74 15.47 -22.82
CA GLU A 359 -25.97 16.30 -22.75
C GLU A 359 -25.95 17.52 -23.69
N GLN A 360 -24.97 18.41 -23.57
CA GLN A 360 -24.93 19.65 -24.35
C GLN A 360 -24.30 19.50 -25.74
N SER A 361 -23.56 18.41 -25.99
CA SER A 361 -22.81 18.16 -27.24
C SER A 361 -21.84 19.31 -27.58
N ILE A 362 -21.16 19.82 -26.54
CA ILE A 362 -20.04 20.76 -26.67
C ILE A 362 -18.70 19.99 -26.63
N PRO A 363 -17.59 20.56 -27.12
CA PRO A 363 -16.27 19.94 -27.03
C PRO A 363 -15.84 19.55 -25.62
N GLU A 364 -14.88 18.61 -25.57
CA GLU A 364 -13.95 18.44 -24.46
C GLU A 364 -13.33 19.81 -24.10
N ASP A 365 -13.07 20.09 -22.81
CA ASP A 365 -12.44 21.34 -22.34
C ASP A 365 -13.07 22.69 -22.75
N ASP A 366 -14.31 22.70 -23.26
CA ASP A 366 -14.92 23.94 -23.75
C ASP A 366 -15.07 25.00 -22.64
N PRO A 367 -14.61 26.26 -22.84
CA PRO A 367 -14.62 27.32 -21.83
C PRO A 367 -16.01 27.89 -21.47
N ARG A 368 -17.09 27.24 -21.91
CA ARG A 368 -18.46 27.40 -21.39
C ARG A 368 -18.74 26.49 -20.20
N ASN A 369 -18.02 25.38 -20.05
CA ASN A 369 -18.29 24.37 -19.03
C ASN A 369 -17.62 24.73 -17.68
N PRO A 370 -18.39 25.04 -16.61
CA PRO A 370 -17.82 25.40 -15.31
C PRO A 370 -16.97 24.31 -14.64
N ALA A 371 -17.12 23.04 -15.03
CA ALA A 371 -16.36 21.95 -14.43
C ALA A 371 -14.90 21.88 -14.92
N VAL A 372 -14.58 22.34 -16.14
CA VAL A 372 -13.26 22.14 -16.78
C VAL A 372 -12.08 22.69 -15.97
N VAL A 373 -12.25 23.81 -15.25
CA VAL A 373 -11.16 24.32 -14.37
C VAL A 373 -10.99 23.47 -13.11
N ALA A 374 -12.03 22.78 -12.64
CA ALA A 374 -11.88 21.76 -11.59
C ALA A 374 -11.25 20.48 -12.17
N ASP A 375 -11.55 20.16 -13.43
CA ASP A 375 -11.02 19.01 -14.15
C ASP A 375 -9.50 19.10 -14.29
N LEU A 376 -9.03 20.17 -14.93
CA LEU A 376 -7.60 20.48 -15.13
C LEU A 376 -6.85 20.83 -13.82
N VAL A 377 -7.55 21.07 -12.71
CA VAL A 377 -6.91 21.07 -11.38
C VAL A 377 -6.64 19.64 -10.91
N GLY A 378 -7.55 18.73 -11.27
CA GLY A 378 -7.56 17.30 -10.99
C GLY A 378 -6.32 16.57 -11.47
N ASP A 379 -5.98 16.59 -12.77
CA ASP A 379 -4.83 15.83 -13.30
C ASP A 379 -3.49 16.29 -12.66
N MET A 380 -3.42 17.52 -12.15
CA MET A 380 -2.30 17.92 -11.29
C MET A 380 -2.37 17.32 -9.87
N VAL A 381 -3.50 17.42 -9.17
CA VAL A 381 -3.60 17.02 -7.74
C VAL A 381 -3.87 15.52 -7.50
N GLY A 382 -4.37 14.82 -8.51
CA GLY A 382 -4.46 13.38 -8.63
C GLY A 382 -3.26 12.84 -9.41
N ASP A 383 -3.34 12.80 -10.74
CA ASP A 383 -2.42 12.03 -11.59
C ASP A 383 -0.95 12.46 -11.52
N CYS A 384 -0.64 13.73 -11.28
CA CYS A 384 0.75 14.17 -11.09
C CYS A 384 1.22 14.04 -9.63
N VAL A 385 0.43 14.49 -8.65
CA VAL A 385 0.81 14.49 -7.23
C VAL A 385 0.71 13.10 -6.59
N GLY A 386 -0.43 12.41 -6.77
CA GLY A 386 -0.73 11.08 -6.23
C GLY A 386 0.27 10.04 -6.74
N SER A 387 0.45 9.95 -8.07
CA SER A 387 1.42 9.02 -8.66
C SER A 387 2.89 9.40 -8.36
N SER A 388 3.23 10.68 -8.20
CA SER A 388 4.58 11.05 -7.71
C SER A 388 4.81 10.60 -6.26
N ALA A 389 3.78 10.70 -5.41
CA ALA A 389 3.84 10.22 -4.04
C ALA A 389 3.87 8.68 -3.94
N ASP A 390 3.18 8.00 -4.85
CA ASP A 390 3.16 6.54 -4.96
C ASP A 390 4.56 5.97 -5.25
N VAL A 391 5.23 6.50 -6.28
CA VAL A 391 6.60 6.07 -6.64
C VAL A 391 7.60 6.46 -5.54
N PHE A 392 7.38 7.59 -4.85
CA PHE A 392 8.17 7.99 -3.68
C PHE A 392 8.04 6.97 -2.53
N GLU A 393 6.81 6.55 -2.20
CA GLU A 393 6.52 5.50 -1.22
C GLU A 393 7.19 4.20 -1.62
N SER A 394 6.88 3.72 -2.83
CA SER A 394 7.31 2.44 -3.37
C SER A 394 8.81 2.24 -3.26
N VAL A 395 9.59 3.27 -3.63
CA VAL A 395 11.06 3.21 -3.56
C VAL A 395 11.57 3.40 -2.13
N ALA A 396 10.94 4.24 -1.30
CA ALA A 396 11.28 4.32 0.13
C ALA A 396 10.98 2.99 0.88
N ALA A 397 9.92 2.29 0.48
CA ALA A 397 9.53 0.98 0.97
C ALA A 397 10.52 -0.10 0.56
N GLU A 398 10.87 -0.19 -0.73
CA GLU A 398 11.82 -1.20 -1.21
C GLU A 398 13.22 -0.97 -0.64
N ILE A 399 13.73 0.28 -0.63
CA ILE A 399 15.05 0.59 -0.07
C ILE A 399 15.12 0.14 1.39
N ILE A 400 14.23 0.63 2.26
CA ILE A 400 14.24 0.26 3.69
C ILE A 400 13.91 -1.23 3.88
N GLY A 401 13.06 -1.78 3.01
CA GLY A 401 12.79 -3.19 2.79
C GLY A 401 14.07 -4.02 2.77
N ALA A 402 14.84 -3.82 1.71
CA ALA A 402 16.04 -4.56 1.39
C ALA A 402 17.26 -4.20 2.22
N MET A 403 17.37 -2.97 2.73
CA MET A 403 18.43 -2.60 3.70
C MET A 403 18.38 -3.51 4.94
N ILE A 404 17.17 -3.90 5.37
CA ILE A 404 17.00 -4.81 6.51
C ILE A 404 17.26 -6.27 6.11
N LEU A 405 16.81 -6.76 4.95
CA LEU A 405 17.19 -8.12 4.51
C LEU A 405 18.69 -8.28 4.24
N GLY A 406 19.35 -7.22 3.74
CA GLY A 406 20.80 -7.19 3.61
C GLY A 406 21.51 -7.25 4.96
N SER A 407 20.90 -6.69 6.01
CA SER A 407 21.38 -6.80 7.39
C SER A 407 21.16 -8.21 7.95
N THR A 408 19.95 -8.77 7.89
CA THR A 408 19.66 -10.10 8.46
C THR A 408 20.53 -11.18 7.80
N LEU A 409 20.65 -11.16 6.47
CA LEU A 409 21.52 -12.08 5.72
C LEU A 409 23.01 -11.92 6.07
N ALA A 410 23.49 -10.70 6.28
CA ALA A 410 24.89 -10.46 6.65
C ALA A 410 25.20 -10.90 8.08
N ASN A 411 24.27 -10.70 9.01
CA ASN A 411 24.38 -11.13 10.41
C ASN A 411 24.34 -12.67 10.53
N GLU A 412 23.40 -13.31 9.86
CA GLU A 412 23.26 -14.77 9.75
C GLU A 412 24.53 -15.42 9.18
N ALA A 413 25.02 -14.90 8.05
CA ALA A 413 26.26 -15.36 7.42
C ALA A 413 27.54 -14.90 8.17
N ARG A 414 27.40 -14.23 9.32
CA ARG A 414 28.49 -13.73 10.19
C ARG A 414 29.56 -12.96 9.42
N MET A 415 29.11 -12.09 8.51
CA MET A 415 30.02 -11.28 7.69
C MET A 415 30.79 -10.27 8.54
N GLU A 416 32.02 -9.95 8.13
CA GLU A 416 32.75 -8.81 8.67
C GLU A 416 31.97 -7.51 8.42
N ASN A 417 31.98 -6.59 9.38
CA ASN A 417 31.27 -5.29 9.32
C ASN A 417 31.43 -4.58 7.97
N ALA A 418 32.66 -4.50 7.45
CA ALA A 418 32.96 -3.83 6.19
C ALA A 418 32.33 -4.49 4.94
N GLN A 419 31.92 -5.76 5.05
CA GLN A 419 31.17 -6.48 4.02
C GLN A 419 29.67 -6.45 4.29
N ALA A 420 29.25 -6.52 5.56
CA ALA A 420 27.85 -6.35 5.97
C ALA A 420 27.28 -4.97 5.56
N THR A 421 28.04 -3.90 5.79
CA THR A 421 27.72 -2.54 5.32
C THR A 421 27.42 -2.50 3.81
N LYS A 422 28.11 -3.29 2.97
CA LYS A 422 27.85 -3.30 1.51
C LYS A 422 26.50 -3.92 1.16
N PHE A 423 26.06 -4.96 1.87
CA PHE A 423 24.74 -5.56 1.69
C PHE A 423 23.63 -4.58 2.12
N VAL A 424 23.83 -3.87 3.24
CA VAL A 424 22.92 -2.81 3.70
C VAL A 424 22.83 -1.65 2.70
N PHE A 425 23.95 -1.16 2.16
CA PHE A 425 23.96 -0.01 1.25
C PHE A 425 23.59 -0.33 -0.20
N PHE A 426 23.55 -1.61 -0.61
CA PHE A 426 23.22 -2.03 -1.98
C PHE A 426 21.98 -1.34 -2.57
N PRO A 427 20.79 -1.35 -1.94
CA PRO A 427 19.60 -0.63 -2.43
C PRO A 427 19.82 0.87 -2.64
N LEU A 428 20.48 1.56 -1.70
CA LEU A 428 20.76 3.00 -1.84
C LEU A 428 21.65 3.29 -3.05
N VAL A 429 22.64 2.43 -3.33
CA VAL A 429 23.54 2.58 -4.49
C VAL A 429 22.83 2.24 -5.81
N VAL A 430 21.91 1.27 -5.84
CA VAL A 430 21.10 0.96 -7.03
C VAL A 430 20.15 2.10 -7.38
N HIS A 431 19.45 2.69 -6.41
CA HIS A 431 18.54 3.82 -6.70
C HIS A 431 19.29 5.15 -6.94
N ALA A 432 20.47 5.32 -6.34
CA ALA A 432 21.42 6.37 -6.73
C ALA A 432 21.86 6.25 -8.20
N MET A 433 22.01 5.03 -8.73
CA MET A 433 22.30 4.78 -10.14
C MET A 433 21.10 5.13 -11.04
N ASP A 434 19.85 4.80 -10.67
CA ASP A 434 18.64 5.15 -11.44
C ASP A 434 18.62 6.64 -11.83
N ILE A 435 18.83 7.54 -10.85
CA ILE A 435 18.95 8.99 -11.09
C ILE A 435 19.87 9.30 -12.28
N PHE A 436 21.02 8.64 -12.37
CA PHE A 436 22.03 8.87 -13.41
C PHE A 436 21.66 8.23 -14.76
N VAL A 437 21.30 6.94 -14.78
CA VAL A 437 21.02 6.20 -16.02
C VAL A 437 19.70 6.62 -16.66
N SER A 438 18.67 6.91 -15.86
CA SER A 438 17.42 7.50 -16.34
C SER A 438 17.62 8.92 -16.84
N SER A 439 18.44 9.77 -16.17
CA SER A 439 18.80 11.10 -16.70
C SER A 439 19.48 11.03 -18.07
N ILE A 440 20.31 10.01 -18.31
CA ILE A 440 20.89 9.76 -19.64
C ILE A 440 19.79 9.33 -20.62
N GLY A 441 18.93 8.35 -20.25
CA GLY A 441 17.80 7.93 -21.08
C GLY A 441 16.90 9.10 -21.52
N ILE A 442 16.59 10.00 -20.58
CA ILE A 442 15.81 11.24 -20.81
C ILE A 442 16.50 12.15 -21.83
N ALA A 443 17.83 12.27 -21.78
CA ALA A 443 18.60 13.06 -22.75
C ALA A 443 18.60 12.45 -24.17
N PHE A 444 18.37 11.14 -24.33
CA PHE A 444 18.25 10.46 -25.63
C PHE A 444 16.86 10.58 -26.27
N VAL A 445 15.85 11.11 -25.55
CA VAL A 445 14.55 11.50 -26.11
C VAL A 445 14.71 12.82 -26.86
N SER A 446 14.70 12.72 -28.19
CA SER A 446 14.91 13.83 -29.11
C SER A 446 14.32 13.51 -30.48
N ILE A 447 13.50 14.43 -31.01
CA ILE A 447 12.85 14.34 -32.32
C ILE A 447 13.56 15.25 -33.33
N LYS A 448 13.68 14.77 -34.58
CA LYS A 448 14.03 15.59 -35.75
C LYS A 448 12.78 16.29 -36.27
N ARG A 449 12.88 17.58 -36.61
CA ARG A 449 11.74 18.46 -36.95
C ARG A 449 10.77 17.93 -38.01
N ASP A 450 11.26 17.15 -38.99
CA ASP A 450 10.58 17.01 -40.28
C ASP A 450 10.08 15.58 -40.60
N ALA A 451 10.03 14.66 -39.61
CA ALA A 451 9.53 13.30 -39.84
C ALA A 451 8.03 13.17 -39.47
N ALA A 452 7.20 12.87 -40.47
CA ALA A 452 5.74 12.77 -40.34
C ALA A 452 5.25 11.52 -39.55
N ASP A 453 6.09 10.48 -39.41
CA ASP A 453 5.84 9.28 -38.59
C ASP A 453 6.61 9.34 -37.26
N ASN A 454 6.43 10.43 -36.51
CA ASN A 454 6.81 10.49 -35.09
C ASN A 454 5.59 10.18 -34.23
N ASP A 455 5.34 8.89 -34.05
CA ASP A 455 4.59 8.39 -32.89
C ASP A 455 5.43 8.67 -31.61
N PRO A 456 4.83 9.31 -30.58
CA PRO A 456 5.53 9.69 -29.35
C PRO A 456 5.98 8.47 -28.53
N MET A 457 5.18 7.40 -28.51
CA MET A 457 5.44 6.17 -27.76
C MET A 457 6.70 5.49 -28.27
N LYS A 458 6.93 5.44 -29.59
CA LYS A 458 8.21 4.98 -30.18
C LYS A 458 9.43 5.75 -29.62
N GLN A 459 9.30 7.05 -29.36
CA GLN A 459 10.40 7.89 -28.87
C GLN A 459 10.60 7.78 -27.35
N LEU A 460 9.51 7.69 -26.58
CA LEU A 460 9.55 7.43 -25.14
C LEU A 460 10.12 6.02 -24.84
N GLN A 461 9.67 4.99 -25.58
CA GLN A 461 10.25 3.65 -25.52
C GLN A 461 11.74 3.64 -25.89
N LYS A 462 12.18 4.45 -26.87
CA LYS A 462 13.60 4.51 -27.27
C LYS A 462 14.49 4.99 -26.11
N GLY A 463 14.08 6.04 -25.40
CA GLY A 463 14.81 6.49 -24.20
C GLY A 463 14.76 5.47 -23.06
N TYR A 464 13.61 4.81 -22.85
CA TYR A 464 13.46 3.74 -21.85
C TYR A 464 14.40 2.54 -22.11
N ARG A 465 14.52 2.11 -23.37
CA ARG A 465 15.46 1.04 -23.78
C ARG A 465 16.92 1.45 -23.55
N VAL A 466 17.28 2.73 -23.71
CA VAL A 466 18.62 3.23 -23.39
C VAL A 466 18.85 3.22 -21.88
N ALA A 467 17.90 3.70 -21.07
CA ALA A 467 17.97 3.62 -19.61
C ALA A 467 18.13 2.17 -19.14
N LEU A 468 17.27 1.25 -19.60
CA LEU A 468 17.29 -0.18 -19.27
C LEU A 468 18.64 -0.85 -19.58
N LEU A 469 19.24 -0.59 -20.73
CA LEU A 469 20.56 -1.16 -21.09
C LEU A 469 21.68 -0.60 -20.19
N LEU A 470 21.61 0.68 -19.82
CA LEU A 470 22.54 1.29 -18.87
C LEU A 470 22.33 0.76 -17.44
N SER A 471 21.10 0.53 -17.02
CA SER A 471 20.75 -0.07 -15.73
C SER A 471 21.25 -1.51 -15.62
N ILE A 472 21.09 -2.35 -16.65
CA ILE A 472 21.68 -3.71 -16.68
C ILE A 472 23.20 -3.63 -16.47
N PHE A 473 23.90 -2.74 -17.17
CA PHE A 473 25.36 -2.58 -17.03
C PHE A 473 25.77 -2.03 -15.66
N GLY A 474 25.09 -1.01 -15.14
CA GLY A 474 25.39 -0.43 -13.83
C GLY A 474 25.09 -1.40 -12.69
N PHE A 475 24.00 -2.16 -12.76
CA PHE A 475 23.63 -3.18 -11.79
C PHE A 475 24.63 -4.34 -11.78
N TYR A 476 25.18 -4.73 -12.94
CA TYR A 476 26.32 -5.67 -13.02
C TYR A 476 27.55 -5.14 -12.25
N VAL A 477 27.92 -3.87 -12.44
CA VAL A 477 29.05 -3.25 -11.72
C VAL A 477 28.78 -3.18 -10.21
N ILE A 478 27.59 -2.74 -9.79
CA ILE A 478 27.23 -2.57 -8.37
C ILE A 478 27.14 -3.92 -7.64
N THR A 479 26.53 -4.95 -8.25
CA THR A 479 26.47 -6.30 -7.67
C THR A 479 27.86 -6.92 -7.51
N HIS A 480 28.74 -6.80 -8.51
CA HIS A 480 30.12 -7.28 -8.40
C HIS A 480 30.99 -6.47 -7.42
N TRP A 481 30.66 -5.20 -7.16
CA TRP A 481 31.37 -4.37 -6.19
C TRP A 481 30.92 -4.62 -4.74
N LEU A 482 29.61 -4.71 -4.50
CA LEU A 482 29.03 -4.78 -3.16
C LEU A 482 28.72 -6.20 -2.71
N LEU A 483 28.11 -7.03 -3.56
CA LEU A 483 27.57 -8.35 -3.24
C LEU A 483 28.53 -9.50 -3.61
N ASN A 484 29.85 -9.26 -3.53
CA ASN A 484 30.90 -10.24 -3.84
C ASN A 484 31.81 -10.54 -2.63
N PRO A 485 31.30 -11.10 -1.51
CA PRO A 485 32.12 -11.53 -0.37
C PRO A 485 33.17 -12.58 -0.78
N PRO A 486 34.43 -12.47 -0.33
CA PRO A 486 35.51 -13.42 -0.68
C PRO A 486 35.24 -14.88 -0.29
N SER A 487 34.34 -15.13 0.67
CA SER A 487 33.94 -16.47 1.13
C SER A 487 33.09 -17.25 0.11
N ASN A 488 32.36 -16.56 -0.77
CA ASN A 488 31.41 -17.18 -1.70
C ASN A 488 31.60 -16.66 -3.14
N PRO A 489 32.72 -16.99 -3.81
CA PRO A 489 33.00 -16.51 -5.17
C PRO A 489 31.90 -16.93 -6.16
N GLY A 490 31.23 -15.94 -6.76
CA GLY A 490 30.18 -16.14 -7.76
C GLY A 490 28.75 -15.84 -7.29
N CYS A 491 28.51 -15.54 -6.01
CA CYS A 491 27.20 -15.08 -5.53
C CYS A 491 26.75 -13.76 -6.19
N ALA A 492 27.68 -12.84 -6.47
CA ALA A 492 27.41 -11.58 -7.18
C ALA A 492 26.71 -11.79 -8.53
N MET A 493 27.13 -12.80 -9.31
CA MET A 493 26.50 -13.13 -10.60
C MET A 493 25.06 -13.64 -10.42
N LYS A 494 24.77 -14.36 -9.33
CA LYS A 494 23.41 -14.85 -9.01
C LYS A 494 22.51 -13.69 -8.61
N PHE A 495 22.98 -12.76 -7.78
CA PHE A 495 22.25 -11.53 -7.45
C PHE A 495 22.08 -10.60 -8.67
N PHE A 496 23.08 -10.50 -9.55
CA PHE A 496 22.93 -9.82 -10.84
C PHE A 496 21.79 -10.42 -11.67
N LEU A 497 21.73 -11.75 -11.77
CA LEU A 497 20.65 -12.44 -12.48
C LEU A 497 19.28 -12.22 -11.81
N CYS A 498 19.19 -12.13 -10.47
CA CYS A 498 17.95 -11.69 -9.80
C CYS A 498 17.52 -10.29 -10.26
N GLY A 499 18.45 -9.33 -10.31
CA GLY A 499 18.19 -7.98 -10.81
C GLY A 499 17.72 -7.96 -12.26
N VAL A 500 18.35 -8.75 -13.13
CA VAL A 500 17.96 -8.90 -14.55
C VAL A 500 16.56 -9.55 -14.68
N VAL A 501 16.21 -10.52 -13.83
CA VAL A 501 14.86 -11.09 -13.76
C VAL A 501 13.83 -10.02 -13.37
N GLY A 502 14.16 -9.13 -12.44
CA GLY A 502 13.35 -7.96 -12.09
C GLY A 502 13.17 -6.98 -13.26
N MET A 503 14.27 -6.61 -13.93
CA MET A 503 14.24 -5.75 -15.12
C MET A 503 13.41 -6.37 -16.26
N ALA A 504 13.49 -7.69 -16.43
CA ALA A 504 12.68 -8.41 -17.41
C ALA A 504 11.18 -8.45 -17.02
N CYS A 505 10.87 -8.64 -15.72
CA CYS A 505 9.52 -8.54 -15.18
C CYS A 505 8.90 -7.18 -15.50
N ALA A 506 9.61 -6.09 -15.15
CA ALA A 506 9.22 -4.72 -15.46
C ALA A 506 8.96 -4.50 -16.96
N TYR A 507 9.88 -4.96 -17.81
CA TYR A 507 9.78 -4.81 -19.26
C TYR A 507 8.56 -5.55 -19.85
N VAL A 508 8.25 -6.75 -19.34
CA VAL A 508 7.07 -7.52 -19.76
C VAL A 508 5.77 -6.88 -19.26
N ILE A 509 5.74 -6.34 -18.04
CA ILE A 509 4.58 -5.60 -17.53
C ILE A 509 4.31 -4.34 -18.36
N VAL A 510 5.35 -3.53 -18.64
CA VAL A 510 5.26 -2.34 -19.50
C VAL A 510 4.67 -2.67 -20.88
N LEU A 511 5.15 -3.75 -21.52
CA LEU A 511 4.61 -4.20 -22.82
C LEU A 511 3.20 -4.79 -22.72
N SER A 512 2.88 -5.47 -21.61
CA SER A 512 1.56 -6.04 -21.37
C SER A 512 0.52 -4.94 -21.21
N THR A 513 0.73 -3.97 -20.31
CA THR A 513 -0.22 -2.87 -20.10
C THR A 513 -0.41 -2.08 -21.38
N GLN A 514 0.67 -1.72 -22.10
CA GLN A 514 0.53 -1.07 -23.41
C GLN A 514 -0.32 -1.89 -24.39
N TYR A 515 -0.12 -3.21 -24.52
CA TYR A 515 -0.92 -4.04 -25.44
C TYR A 515 -2.43 -4.00 -25.13
N TYR A 516 -2.82 -3.74 -23.89
CA TYR A 516 -4.22 -3.63 -23.49
C TYR A 516 -4.78 -2.19 -23.48
N THR A 517 -3.96 -1.14 -23.31
CA THR A 517 -4.40 0.26 -23.23
C THR A 517 -4.10 1.12 -24.46
N ASP A 518 -3.21 0.72 -25.36
CA ASP A 518 -2.87 1.49 -26.57
C ASP A 518 -3.80 1.15 -27.75
N TYR A 519 -4.41 2.18 -28.34
CA TYR A 519 -5.36 2.06 -29.45
C TYR A 519 -4.77 1.48 -30.74
N ALA A 520 -3.44 1.32 -30.84
CA ALA A 520 -2.80 0.54 -31.89
C ALA A 520 -3.14 -0.96 -31.84
N TYR A 521 -3.63 -1.47 -30.70
CA TYR A 521 -3.88 -2.90 -30.47
C TYR A 521 -5.36 -3.28 -30.38
N LYS A 522 -5.62 -4.57 -30.59
CA LYS A 522 -6.96 -5.16 -30.66
C LYS A 522 -7.83 -5.00 -29.41
N PRO A 523 -7.32 -5.01 -28.15
CA PRO A 523 -8.18 -4.89 -26.98
C PRO A 523 -8.97 -3.57 -26.97
N VAL A 524 -8.28 -2.43 -27.11
CA VAL A 524 -8.89 -1.10 -27.20
C VAL A 524 -9.80 -0.99 -28.42
N GLN A 525 -9.34 -1.43 -29.60
CA GLN A 525 -10.13 -1.42 -30.83
C GLN A 525 -11.45 -2.19 -30.67
N SER A 526 -11.46 -3.31 -29.92
CA SER A 526 -12.68 -4.08 -29.65
C SER A 526 -13.65 -3.38 -28.70
N ILE A 527 -13.17 -2.47 -27.84
CA ILE A 527 -14.03 -1.59 -27.02
C ILE A 527 -14.67 -0.54 -27.94
N SER A 528 -13.89 0.16 -28.78
CA SER A 528 -14.42 1.14 -29.74
C SER A 528 -15.41 0.52 -30.75
N GLU A 529 -15.17 -0.71 -31.19
CA GLU A 529 -16.12 -1.48 -32.01
C GLU A 529 -17.41 -1.80 -31.24
N ALA A 530 -17.33 -2.09 -29.93
CA ALA A 530 -18.48 -2.35 -29.07
C ALA A 530 -19.26 -1.07 -28.69
N SER A 531 -18.66 0.11 -28.80
CA SER A 531 -19.36 1.40 -28.67
C SER A 531 -20.39 1.61 -29.80
N LEU A 532 -20.18 1.02 -31.00
CA LEU A 532 -21.16 1.06 -32.11
C LEU A 532 -22.52 0.44 -31.76
N THR A 533 -22.57 -0.52 -30.83
CA THR A 533 -23.81 -1.14 -30.34
C THR A 533 -24.31 -0.53 -29.03
N GLY A 534 -23.64 0.52 -28.53
CA GLY A 534 -24.11 1.37 -27.44
C GLY A 534 -23.39 1.18 -26.09
N HIS A 535 -23.83 1.97 -25.11
CA HIS A 535 -23.26 2.10 -23.77
C HIS A 535 -23.04 0.74 -23.05
N GLY A 536 -24.05 -0.14 -23.09
CA GLY A 536 -24.00 -1.43 -22.38
C GLY A 536 -22.94 -2.38 -22.95
N THR A 537 -22.76 -2.43 -24.27
CA THR A 537 -21.72 -3.25 -24.91
C THR A 537 -20.32 -2.66 -24.73
N ASN A 538 -20.18 -1.32 -24.71
CA ASN A 538 -18.93 -0.65 -24.36
C ASN A 538 -18.41 -1.08 -22.98
N ILE A 539 -19.31 -1.11 -21.99
CA ILE A 539 -18.99 -1.54 -20.62
C ILE A 539 -18.66 -3.03 -20.55
N ILE A 540 -19.49 -3.91 -21.15
CA ILE A 540 -19.26 -5.37 -21.11
C ILE A 540 -17.90 -5.76 -21.71
N VAL A 541 -17.49 -5.13 -22.81
CA VAL A 541 -16.21 -5.45 -23.46
C VAL A 541 -15.03 -4.86 -22.68
N GLY A 542 -15.11 -3.62 -22.17
CA GLY A 542 -14.03 -3.04 -21.36
C GLY A 542 -13.76 -3.80 -20.07
N VAL A 543 -14.81 -4.20 -19.33
CA VAL A 543 -14.67 -5.06 -18.15
C VAL A 543 -14.00 -6.40 -18.52
N SER A 544 -14.39 -7.00 -19.64
CA SER A 544 -13.78 -8.25 -20.14
C SER A 544 -12.31 -8.07 -20.54
N VAL A 545 -11.94 -6.93 -21.11
CA VAL A 545 -10.56 -6.57 -21.46
C VAL A 545 -9.70 -6.43 -20.20
N GLY A 546 -10.12 -5.62 -19.23
CA GLY A 546 -9.39 -5.42 -17.98
C GLY A 546 -9.21 -6.72 -17.18
N MET A 547 -10.28 -7.51 -17.00
CA MET A 547 -10.19 -8.80 -16.29
C MET A 547 -9.18 -9.75 -16.94
N ARG A 548 -9.10 -9.76 -18.28
CA ARG A 548 -8.13 -10.57 -19.03
C ARG A 548 -6.70 -10.02 -18.98
N ALA A 549 -6.51 -8.74 -18.74
CA ALA A 549 -5.19 -8.12 -18.69
C ALA A 549 -4.37 -8.57 -17.47
N THR A 550 -5.03 -8.84 -16.34
CA THR A 550 -4.42 -9.33 -15.08
C THR A 550 -3.52 -10.57 -15.27
N LEU A 551 -3.80 -11.39 -16.28
CA LEU A 551 -3.16 -12.69 -16.53
C LEU A 551 -1.65 -12.60 -16.73
N ILE A 552 -1.19 -11.69 -17.59
CA ILE A 552 0.22 -11.62 -17.99
C ILE A 552 1.10 -11.04 -16.86
N PRO A 553 0.76 -9.90 -16.22
CA PRO A 553 1.52 -9.40 -15.07
C PRO A 553 1.59 -10.40 -13.92
N THR A 554 0.46 -11.05 -13.57
CA THR A 554 0.42 -12.02 -12.45
C THR A 554 1.34 -13.22 -12.69
N ILE A 555 1.30 -13.82 -13.89
CA ILE A 555 2.20 -14.94 -14.25
C ILE A 555 3.66 -14.47 -14.28
N THR A 556 3.91 -13.26 -14.79
CA THR A 556 5.26 -12.69 -14.89
C THR A 556 5.87 -12.45 -13.50
N VAL A 557 5.12 -11.85 -12.57
CA VAL A 557 5.55 -11.67 -11.17
C VAL A 557 5.79 -13.02 -10.50
N ALA A 558 4.86 -13.97 -10.62
CA ALA A 558 5.02 -15.29 -10.00
C ALA A 558 6.30 -16.00 -10.48
N ALA A 559 6.57 -15.97 -11.79
CA ALA A 559 7.80 -16.49 -12.37
C ALA A 559 9.05 -15.72 -11.90
N ALA A 560 8.97 -14.39 -11.81
CA ALA A 560 10.08 -13.53 -11.38
C ALA A 560 10.45 -13.76 -9.91
N VAL A 561 9.47 -13.77 -9.00
CA VAL A 561 9.65 -14.03 -7.56
C VAL A 561 10.23 -15.43 -7.34
N LEU A 562 9.65 -16.47 -7.96
CA LEU A 562 10.17 -17.83 -7.84
C LEU A 562 11.61 -17.95 -8.37
N THR A 563 11.91 -17.36 -9.53
CA THR A 563 13.25 -17.43 -10.13
C THR A 563 14.28 -16.67 -9.28
N ALA A 564 13.94 -15.46 -8.82
CA ALA A 564 14.80 -14.65 -7.98
C ALA A 564 15.06 -15.28 -6.60
N PHE A 565 14.04 -15.93 -6.01
CA PHE A 565 14.19 -16.67 -4.76
C PHE A 565 15.15 -17.86 -4.91
N HIS A 566 14.97 -18.69 -5.94
CA HIS A 566 15.86 -19.85 -6.16
C HIS A 566 17.28 -19.44 -6.55
N LEU A 567 17.45 -18.39 -7.36
CA LEU A 567 18.77 -17.82 -7.67
C LEU A 567 19.47 -17.29 -6.41
N GLY A 568 18.76 -16.52 -5.57
CA GLY A 568 19.25 -16.00 -4.30
C GLY A 568 19.62 -17.11 -3.30
N ALA A 569 18.74 -18.08 -3.10
CA ALA A 569 18.99 -19.24 -2.24
C ALA A 569 20.20 -20.07 -2.72
N SER A 570 20.43 -20.17 -4.04
CA SER A 570 21.58 -20.86 -4.60
C SER A 570 22.93 -20.17 -4.36
N THR A 571 22.98 -18.96 -3.78
CA THR A 571 24.22 -18.17 -3.61
C THR A 571 25.25 -18.80 -2.68
N GLY A 572 24.83 -19.69 -1.76
CA GLY A 572 25.71 -20.27 -0.73
C GLY A 572 25.94 -19.35 0.48
N ILE A 573 25.17 -18.28 0.62
CA ILE A 573 25.21 -17.36 1.77
C ILE A 573 24.07 -17.74 2.73
N GLY A 574 24.39 -17.97 4.01
CA GLY A 574 23.40 -18.36 5.02
C GLY A 574 22.71 -19.70 4.73
N ASP A 575 21.58 -19.92 5.39
CA ASP A 575 20.75 -21.14 5.31
C ASP A 575 19.83 -21.14 4.07
N GLY A 576 20.16 -20.35 3.05
CA GLY A 576 19.44 -20.26 1.77
C GLY A 576 18.12 -19.49 1.82
N ARG A 577 17.29 -19.61 2.88
CA ARG A 577 15.98 -18.90 2.99
C ARG A 577 16.15 -17.39 2.85
N ASN A 578 17.00 -16.79 3.68
CA ASN A 578 17.17 -15.33 3.70
C ASN A 578 17.97 -14.81 2.50
N ALA A 579 18.87 -15.63 1.93
CA ALA A 579 19.50 -15.33 0.65
C ALA A 579 18.50 -15.36 -0.52
N GLY A 580 17.49 -16.23 -0.47
CA GLY A 580 16.37 -16.24 -1.40
C GLY A 580 15.48 -15.01 -1.25
N LEU A 581 15.12 -14.62 -0.02
CA LEU A 581 14.34 -13.40 0.25
C LEU A 581 15.11 -12.14 -0.19
N PHE A 582 16.40 -12.03 0.14
CA PHE A 582 17.24 -10.94 -0.38
C PHE A 582 17.36 -11.01 -1.91
N GLY A 583 17.42 -12.22 -2.50
CA GLY A 583 17.32 -12.42 -3.94
C GLY A 583 16.05 -11.84 -4.56
N THR A 584 14.88 -12.00 -3.91
CA THR A 584 13.63 -11.36 -4.36
C THR A 584 13.66 -9.84 -4.25
N ALA A 585 14.22 -9.28 -3.17
CA ALA A 585 14.40 -7.83 -3.03
C ALA A 585 15.38 -7.25 -4.08
N VAL A 586 16.49 -7.95 -4.36
CA VAL A 586 17.41 -7.61 -5.47
C VAL A 586 16.70 -7.64 -6.83
N ALA A 587 15.69 -8.50 -7.01
CA ALA A 587 14.84 -8.45 -8.19
C ALA A 587 13.85 -7.26 -8.17
N THR A 588 13.22 -6.92 -7.05
CA THR A 588 12.36 -5.72 -6.94
C THR A 588 13.15 -4.43 -7.21
N MET A 589 14.37 -4.32 -6.68
CA MET A 589 15.32 -3.25 -7.04
C MET A 589 15.70 -3.25 -8.53
N GLY A 590 15.86 -4.43 -9.12
CA GLY A 590 16.08 -4.58 -10.57
C GLY A 590 14.92 -4.02 -11.38
N MET A 591 13.68 -4.38 -11.01
CA MET A 591 12.45 -3.81 -11.57
C MET A 591 12.43 -2.28 -11.40
N LEU A 592 12.65 -1.78 -10.19
CA LEU A 592 12.61 -0.35 -9.85
C LEU A 592 13.87 0.46 -10.26
N SER A 593 14.81 -0.13 -11.02
CA SER A 593 16.06 0.53 -11.44
C SER A 593 15.92 1.61 -12.52
N ASN A 594 14.71 1.77 -13.07
CA ASN A 594 14.33 2.82 -14.03
C ASN A 594 13.15 3.68 -13.51
N ALA A 595 12.92 3.74 -12.18
CA ALA A 595 11.75 4.41 -11.60
C ALA A 595 11.69 5.91 -11.95
N VAL A 596 12.84 6.61 -12.04
CA VAL A 596 12.89 7.99 -12.55
C VAL A 596 12.36 8.06 -13.99
N TYR A 597 12.75 7.14 -14.88
CA TYR A 597 12.29 7.19 -16.27
C TYR A 597 10.79 6.87 -16.40
N ILE A 598 10.31 5.87 -15.66
CA ILE A 598 8.89 5.50 -15.64
C ILE A 598 8.03 6.67 -15.12
N LEU A 599 8.38 7.26 -13.98
CA LEU A 599 7.67 8.44 -13.46
C LEU A 599 7.80 9.67 -14.38
N SER A 600 8.88 9.81 -15.15
CA SER A 600 9.00 10.84 -16.18
C SER A 600 7.98 10.66 -17.31
N MET A 601 7.57 9.42 -17.59
CA MET A 601 6.50 9.10 -18.53
C MET A 601 5.11 9.27 -17.89
N ASN A 602 4.90 8.88 -16.63
CA ASN A 602 3.64 9.19 -15.93
C ASN A 602 3.35 10.69 -15.95
N ASN A 603 4.29 11.49 -15.45
CA ASN A 603 4.14 12.93 -15.30
C ASN A 603 4.19 13.68 -16.65
N PHE A 604 4.36 12.97 -17.78
CA PHE A 604 4.14 13.52 -19.11
C PHE A 604 2.64 13.56 -19.48
N GLY A 605 1.83 12.60 -19.01
CA GLY A 605 0.39 12.55 -19.25
C GLY A 605 -0.39 13.77 -18.77
N PRO A 606 -0.47 14.06 -17.46
CA PRO A 606 -1.20 15.20 -16.92
C PRO A 606 -0.54 16.56 -17.20
N ILE A 607 0.58 16.59 -17.94
CA ILE A 607 1.15 17.84 -18.49
C ILE A 607 0.71 18.02 -19.96
N ALA A 608 0.48 16.93 -20.69
CA ALA A 608 -0.05 16.94 -22.05
C ALA A 608 -1.55 17.24 -22.06
N ASP A 609 -2.31 16.61 -21.17
CA ASP A 609 -3.76 16.77 -21.03
C ASP A 609 -4.15 18.22 -20.67
N ASN A 610 -3.61 18.69 -19.54
CA ASN A 610 -3.65 20.09 -19.11
C ASN A 610 -3.22 21.11 -20.19
N ALA A 611 -2.30 20.74 -21.09
CA ALA A 611 -1.91 21.57 -22.23
C ALA A 611 -2.95 21.58 -23.35
N GLY A 612 -3.69 20.48 -23.54
CA GLY A 612 -4.91 20.42 -24.36
C GLY A 612 -6.00 21.31 -23.79
N GLY A 613 -6.33 21.16 -22.51
CA GLY A 613 -7.34 22.00 -21.85
C GLY A 613 -7.02 23.50 -21.95
N ILE A 614 -5.78 23.91 -21.68
CA ILE A 614 -5.33 25.30 -21.91
C ILE A 614 -5.46 25.72 -23.38
N THR A 615 -5.24 24.82 -24.34
CA THR A 615 -5.34 25.11 -25.79
C THR A 615 -6.78 25.37 -26.22
N GLU A 616 -7.74 24.56 -25.75
CA GLU A 616 -9.16 24.69 -26.09
C GLU A 616 -9.82 25.86 -25.34
N MET A 617 -9.61 25.96 -24.03
CA MET A 617 -10.14 27.06 -23.21
C MET A 617 -9.62 28.44 -23.65
N SER A 618 -8.43 28.52 -24.24
CA SER A 618 -7.88 29.75 -24.83
C SER A 618 -8.14 29.90 -26.34
N GLN A 619 -9.06 29.09 -26.88
CA GLN A 619 -9.61 29.16 -28.24
C GLN A 619 -8.52 29.24 -29.32
N GLN A 620 -7.50 28.38 -29.21
CA GLN A 620 -6.46 28.25 -30.23
C GLN A 620 -6.99 27.53 -31.48
N PRO A 621 -6.27 27.60 -32.62
CA PRO A 621 -6.64 26.84 -33.81
C PRO A 621 -6.66 25.32 -33.55
N GLU A 622 -7.61 24.62 -34.15
CA GLU A 622 -7.83 23.16 -34.09
C GLU A 622 -6.52 22.34 -34.27
N ALA A 623 -5.66 22.74 -35.21
CA ALA A 623 -4.35 22.11 -35.45
C ALA A 623 -3.35 22.19 -34.27
N VAL A 624 -3.67 22.94 -33.21
CA VAL A 624 -2.94 22.96 -31.93
C VAL A 624 -3.52 21.93 -30.96
N ARG A 625 -4.86 21.74 -30.97
CA ARG A 625 -5.55 20.66 -30.24
C ARG A 625 -5.17 19.29 -30.81
N ASP A 626 -5.09 19.16 -32.15
CA ASP A 626 -4.53 17.97 -32.83
C ASP A 626 -3.13 17.55 -32.34
N VAL A 627 -2.33 18.53 -31.89
CA VAL A 627 -1.00 18.27 -31.32
C VAL A 627 -1.10 17.81 -29.87
N THR A 628 -2.02 18.35 -29.08
CA THR A 628 -2.20 17.96 -27.67
C THR A 628 -2.96 16.65 -27.51
N ASP A 629 -4.04 16.37 -28.26
CA ASP A 629 -4.77 15.09 -28.26
C ASP A 629 -3.83 13.92 -28.58
N ARG A 630 -2.84 14.17 -29.45
CA ARG A 630 -1.76 13.22 -29.81
C ARG A 630 -0.59 13.14 -28.82
N LEU A 631 -0.60 13.93 -27.76
CA LEU A 631 0.31 13.81 -26.61
C LEU A 631 -0.42 13.21 -25.41
N ASP A 632 -1.65 13.66 -25.16
CA ASP A 632 -2.64 13.15 -24.20
C ASP A 632 -2.87 11.64 -24.37
N ALA A 633 -3.32 11.16 -25.53
CA ALA A 633 -3.56 9.72 -25.74
C ALA A 633 -2.28 8.85 -25.59
N ALA A 634 -1.09 9.43 -25.78
CA ALA A 634 0.17 8.75 -25.44
C ALA A 634 0.49 8.81 -23.94
N GLY A 635 0.10 9.93 -23.30
CA GLY A 635 0.07 10.17 -21.86
C GLY A 635 -0.72 9.10 -21.13
N ASN A 636 -1.91 8.75 -21.60
CA ASN A 636 -2.83 7.86 -20.90
C ASN A 636 -2.34 6.40 -20.97
N VAL A 637 -1.70 6.02 -22.07
CA VAL A 637 -0.91 4.78 -22.14
C VAL A 637 0.27 4.82 -21.16
N THR A 638 1.02 5.93 -21.05
CA THR A 638 2.15 6.04 -20.09
C THR A 638 1.74 6.09 -18.62
N LYS A 639 0.57 6.63 -18.31
CA LYS A 639 -0.07 6.65 -16.99
C LYS A 639 -0.36 5.22 -16.55
N ALA A 640 -1.11 4.47 -17.34
CA ALA A 640 -1.41 3.06 -17.06
C ALA A 640 -0.13 2.19 -16.99
N VAL A 641 0.82 2.37 -17.92
CA VAL A 641 2.13 1.69 -17.89
C VAL A 641 2.89 1.96 -16.58
N THR A 642 2.72 3.12 -15.96
CA THR A 642 3.34 3.45 -14.68
C THR A 642 2.59 2.84 -13.50
N LYS A 643 1.25 2.89 -13.49
CA LYS A 643 0.42 2.28 -12.44
C LYS A 643 0.61 0.75 -12.41
N GLY A 644 0.54 0.08 -13.55
CA GLY A 644 0.89 -1.35 -13.68
C GLY A 644 2.32 -1.69 -13.23
N TYR A 645 3.29 -0.78 -13.41
CA TYR A 645 4.66 -0.92 -12.90
C TYR A 645 4.74 -0.75 -11.37
N SER A 646 4.04 0.21 -10.77
CA SER A 646 3.91 0.32 -9.31
C SER A 646 3.33 -0.97 -8.72
N ILE A 647 2.17 -1.41 -9.22
CA ILE A 647 1.48 -2.64 -8.78
C ILE A 647 2.37 -3.88 -8.95
N GLY A 648 3.11 -3.99 -10.06
CA GLY A 648 4.09 -5.05 -10.26
C GLY A 648 5.21 -5.05 -9.21
N SER A 649 5.71 -3.87 -8.83
CA SER A 649 6.71 -3.73 -7.76
C SER A 649 6.14 -4.10 -6.39
N ALA A 650 4.88 -3.73 -6.10
CA ALA A 650 4.15 -4.13 -4.90
C ALA A 650 4.05 -5.65 -4.77
N SER A 651 3.73 -6.28 -5.91
CA SER A 651 3.55 -7.72 -6.02
C SER A 651 4.85 -8.49 -5.72
N MET A 652 6.00 -7.95 -6.15
CA MET A 652 7.31 -8.51 -5.80
C MET A 652 7.72 -8.19 -4.34
N ALA A 653 7.37 -7.00 -3.84
CA ALA A 653 7.64 -6.60 -2.45
C ALA A 653 6.79 -7.35 -1.40
N CYS A 654 5.65 -7.94 -1.77
CA CYS A 654 4.76 -8.67 -0.86
C CYS A 654 5.50 -9.70 0.03
N PHE A 655 6.30 -10.59 -0.59
CA PHE A 655 7.04 -11.63 0.15
C PHE A 655 8.14 -11.05 1.06
N LEU A 656 8.83 -10.00 0.62
CA LEU A 656 9.81 -9.25 1.40
C LEU A 656 9.17 -8.68 2.69
N LEU A 657 8.00 -8.07 2.56
CA LEU A 657 7.31 -7.41 3.68
C LEU A 657 6.59 -8.41 4.60
N PHE A 658 6.18 -9.57 4.07
CA PHE A 658 5.66 -10.68 4.86
C PHE A 658 6.74 -11.40 5.67
N GLY A 659 7.93 -11.62 5.09
CA GLY A 659 9.11 -12.09 5.83
C GLY A 659 9.43 -11.16 7.00
N ALA A 660 9.54 -9.86 6.71
CA ALA A 660 9.77 -8.84 7.72
C ALA A 660 8.69 -8.73 8.82
N PHE A 661 7.42 -9.08 8.52
CA PHE A 661 6.36 -9.18 9.53
C PHE A 661 6.61 -10.34 10.49
N MET A 662 6.96 -11.51 9.96
CA MET A 662 7.29 -12.71 10.74
C MET A 662 8.52 -12.50 11.64
N ASP A 663 9.57 -11.87 11.09
CA ASP A 663 10.81 -11.57 11.83
C ASP A 663 10.57 -10.61 13.01
N GLU A 664 9.82 -9.51 12.78
CA GLU A 664 9.49 -8.51 13.81
C GLU A 664 8.63 -9.11 14.94
N PHE A 665 7.62 -9.93 14.61
CA PHE A 665 6.82 -10.63 15.62
C PHE A 665 7.64 -11.70 16.37
N SER A 666 8.61 -12.35 15.73
CA SER A 666 9.54 -13.28 16.38
C SER A 666 10.45 -12.56 17.40
N GLU A 667 11.06 -11.43 17.01
CA GLU A 667 11.89 -10.61 17.90
C GLU A 667 11.07 -10.07 19.09
N TYR A 668 9.85 -9.59 18.83
CA TYR A 668 9.01 -9.00 19.86
C TYR A 668 8.47 -10.03 20.86
N SER A 669 7.96 -11.18 20.39
CA SER A 669 7.35 -12.19 21.25
C SER A 669 8.37 -13.05 22.02
N GLY A 670 9.63 -13.10 21.56
CA GLY A 670 10.63 -14.05 22.03
C GLY A 670 10.34 -15.50 21.61
N THR A 671 9.39 -15.71 20.69
CA THR A 671 8.99 -17.02 20.18
C THR A 671 9.06 -17.04 18.66
N ASN A 672 9.68 -18.07 18.08
CA ASN A 672 9.82 -18.17 16.63
C ASN A 672 8.45 -18.25 15.95
N PHE A 673 8.14 -17.23 15.15
CA PHE A 673 6.93 -17.10 14.36
C PHE A 673 7.31 -17.22 12.87
N ASP A 674 7.68 -18.42 12.47
CA ASP A 674 8.33 -18.74 11.19
C ASP A 674 7.38 -19.23 10.09
N ARG A 675 6.11 -19.48 10.48
CA ARG A 675 5.04 -20.13 9.71
C ARG A 675 3.67 -19.54 10.08
N VAL A 676 2.74 -19.56 9.11
CA VAL A 676 1.34 -19.17 9.29
C VAL A 676 0.48 -20.26 8.64
N ASP A 677 -0.27 -21.00 9.44
CA ASP A 677 -1.05 -22.15 8.94
C ASP A 677 -2.45 -21.73 8.48
N ILE A 678 -2.61 -21.65 7.15
CA ILE A 678 -3.87 -21.29 6.46
C ILE A 678 -4.97 -22.35 6.70
N ALA A 679 -4.64 -23.57 7.14
CA ALA A 679 -5.65 -24.55 7.55
C ALA A 679 -6.32 -24.22 8.89
N THR A 680 -5.78 -23.28 9.66
CA THR A 680 -6.40 -22.80 10.91
C THR A 680 -7.64 -21.95 10.58
N PRO A 681 -8.85 -22.28 11.10
CA PRO A 681 -10.09 -21.60 10.73
C PRO A 681 -10.05 -20.08 10.93
N GLU A 682 -9.48 -19.62 12.03
CA GLU A 682 -9.34 -18.19 12.33
C GLU A 682 -8.44 -17.47 11.32
N VAL A 683 -7.36 -18.13 10.88
CA VAL A 683 -6.39 -17.61 9.90
C VAL A 683 -7.02 -17.54 8.50
N LEU A 684 -7.79 -18.56 8.13
CA LEU A 684 -8.59 -18.56 6.90
C LEU A 684 -9.68 -17.45 6.91
N ILE A 685 -10.33 -17.21 8.06
CA ILE A 685 -11.26 -16.09 8.25
C ILE A 685 -10.52 -14.75 8.14
N GLY A 686 -9.31 -14.63 8.69
CA GLY A 686 -8.42 -13.49 8.47
C GLY A 686 -8.20 -13.22 6.99
N GLY A 687 -7.82 -14.24 6.23
CA GLY A 687 -7.62 -14.14 4.78
C GLY A 687 -8.90 -13.75 4.01
N LEU A 688 -10.06 -14.29 4.40
CA LEU A 688 -11.35 -13.91 3.83
C LEU A 688 -11.71 -12.45 4.12
N LEU A 689 -11.51 -11.97 5.34
CA LEU A 689 -11.69 -10.56 5.71
C LEU A 689 -10.70 -9.65 4.96
N GLY A 690 -9.47 -10.12 4.73
CA GLY A 690 -8.45 -9.47 3.91
C GLY A 690 -8.87 -9.33 2.45
N SER A 691 -9.45 -10.37 1.86
CA SER A 691 -9.99 -10.30 0.49
C SER A 691 -11.23 -9.40 0.42
N MET A 692 -12.15 -9.53 1.39
CA MET A 692 -13.40 -8.78 1.45
C MET A 692 -13.19 -7.26 1.57
N ILE A 693 -12.22 -6.82 2.39
CA ILE A 693 -12.00 -5.39 2.62
C ILE A 693 -11.53 -4.66 1.35
N ILE A 694 -10.93 -5.35 0.39
CA ILE A 694 -10.52 -4.80 -0.91
C ILE A 694 -11.75 -4.42 -1.74
N PHE A 695 -12.67 -5.38 -1.95
CA PHE A 695 -13.93 -5.14 -2.65
C PHE A 695 -14.77 -4.05 -1.95
N TYR A 696 -14.78 -4.05 -0.62
CA TYR A 696 -15.52 -3.03 0.15
C TYR A 696 -14.88 -1.64 0.04
N PHE A 697 -13.55 -1.54 0.10
CA PHE A 697 -12.83 -0.29 -0.13
C PHE A 697 -13.08 0.26 -1.53
N THR A 698 -12.94 -0.59 -2.55
CA THR A 698 -13.20 -0.27 -3.97
C THR A 698 -14.63 0.27 -4.15
N GLY A 699 -15.64 -0.42 -3.58
CA GLY A 699 -17.03 0.03 -3.64
C GLY A 699 -17.27 1.38 -2.93
N LEU A 700 -16.49 1.70 -1.89
CA LEU A 700 -16.55 3.01 -1.22
C LEU A 700 -15.87 4.13 -2.03
N THR A 701 -14.78 3.87 -2.74
CA THR A 701 -14.12 4.88 -3.60
C THR A 701 -14.92 5.15 -4.87
N ILE A 702 -15.47 4.11 -5.51
CA ILE A 702 -16.48 4.25 -6.59
C ILE A 702 -17.66 5.10 -6.12
N SER A 703 -18.21 4.79 -4.94
CA SER A 703 -19.32 5.56 -4.36
C SER A 703 -18.94 7.02 -4.05
N ALA A 704 -17.70 7.29 -3.64
CA ALA A 704 -17.22 8.64 -3.36
C ALA A 704 -17.16 9.53 -4.60
N VAL A 705 -16.63 9.03 -5.73
CA VAL A 705 -16.67 9.74 -7.01
C VAL A 705 -18.10 9.85 -7.52
N GLY A 706 -18.88 8.77 -7.53
CA GLY A 706 -20.26 8.80 -8.04
C GLY A 706 -21.16 9.85 -7.35
N LYS A 707 -21.01 10.04 -6.04
CA LYS A 707 -21.68 11.14 -5.30
C LYS A 707 -21.13 12.51 -5.68
N THR A 708 -19.80 12.65 -5.77
CA THR A 708 -19.15 13.94 -6.00
C THR A 708 -19.41 14.42 -7.43
N ALA A 709 -19.31 13.54 -8.43
CA ALA A 709 -19.70 13.79 -9.81
C ALA A 709 -21.18 14.16 -9.91
N HIS A 710 -22.06 13.54 -9.11
CA HIS A 710 -23.47 13.94 -9.05
C HIS A 710 -23.67 15.38 -8.50
N GLU A 711 -22.91 15.80 -7.49
CA GLU A 711 -22.89 17.20 -7.02
C GLU A 711 -22.38 18.16 -8.14
N VAL A 712 -21.37 17.77 -8.92
CA VAL A 712 -20.84 18.54 -10.08
C VAL A 712 -21.88 18.64 -11.20
N VAL A 713 -22.43 17.52 -11.67
CA VAL A 713 -23.45 17.45 -12.74
C VAL A 713 -24.64 18.35 -12.41
N ILE A 714 -25.07 18.42 -11.15
CA ILE A 714 -26.13 19.33 -10.71
C ILE A 714 -25.70 20.79 -10.82
N GLU A 715 -24.49 21.16 -10.37
CA GLU A 715 -23.98 22.54 -10.45
C GLU A 715 -23.74 23.00 -11.90
N VAL A 716 -23.20 22.14 -12.79
CA VAL A 716 -23.03 22.44 -14.22
C VAL A 716 -24.39 22.69 -14.89
N ARG A 717 -25.34 21.76 -14.72
CA ARG A 717 -26.73 21.93 -15.22
C ARG A 717 -27.42 23.15 -14.62
N ARG A 718 -27.12 23.51 -13.36
CA ARG A 718 -27.65 24.70 -12.69
C ARG A 718 -27.15 25.97 -13.37
N GLN A 719 -25.84 26.09 -13.62
CA GLN A 719 -25.26 27.26 -14.27
C GLN A 719 -25.80 27.45 -15.70
N PHE A 720 -25.79 26.40 -16.54
CA PHE A 720 -26.35 26.48 -17.89
C PHE A 720 -27.85 26.84 -17.94
N LYS A 721 -28.60 26.55 -16.87
CA LYS A 721 -30.04 26.86 -16.76
C LYS A 721 -30.31 28.26 -16.20
N GLU A 722 -29.51 28.72 -15.24
CA GLU A 722 -29.66 30.05 -14.63
C GLU A 722 -29.03 31.16 -15.48
N ASP A 723 -27.94 30.88 -16.18
CA ASP A 723 -27.28 31.78 -17.12
C ASP A 723 -27.11 31.13 -18.51
N PRO A 724 -28.15 31.16 -19.36
CA PRO A 724 -28.07 30.68 -20.74
C PRO A 724 -27.12 31.49 -21.64
N ASP A 725 -26.68 32.68 -21.22
CA ASP A 725 -25.76 33.50 -22.02
C ASP A 725 -24.33 32.92 -22.04
N ILE A 726 -23.99 32.07 -21.06
CA ILE A 726 -22.79 31.19 -21.08
C ILE A 726 -22.73 30.39 -22.39
N MET A 727 -23.82 29.74 -22.80
CA MET A 727 -23.85 28.90 -24.00
C MET A 727 -23.59 29.69 -25.29
N THR A 728 -23.71 31.02 -25.24
CA THR A 728 -23.45 31.97 -26.34
C THR A 728 -22.14 32.74 -26.20
N TYR A 729 -21.26 32.36 -25.25
CA TYR A 729 -20.01 33.05 -24.89
C TYR A 729 -20.17 34.52 -24.45
N LYS A 730 -21.38 34.96 -24.10
CA LYS A 730 -21.64 36.33 -23.60
C LYS A 730 -21.35 36.47 -22.11
N SER A 731 -21.63 35.41 -21.35
CA SER A 731 -21.26 35.28 -19.94
C SER A 731 -20.13 34.27 -19.77
N LYS A 732 -19.44 34.31 -18.62
CA LYS A 732 -18.45 33.30 -18.23
C LYS A 732 -19.01 32.42 -17.12
N PRO A 733 -18.77 31.10 -17.15
CA PRO A 733 -19.17 30.22 -16.06
C PRO A 733 -18.42 30.51 -14.75
N ASP A 734 -19.02 30.14 -13.62
CA ASP A 734 -18.45 30.23 -12.28
C ASP A 734 -17.62 28.97 -11.98
N TYR A 735 -16.36 29.03 -12.42
CA TYR A 735 -15.33 28.01 -12.20
C TYR A 735 -14.94 27.84 -10.72
N GLU A 736 -14.84 28.95 -9.97
CA GLU A 736 -14.41 28.94 -8.56
C GLU A 736 -15.36 28.08 -7.72
N ARG A 737 -16.66 28.18 -8.01
CA ARG A 737 -17.70 27.39 -7.34
C ARG A 737 -17.59 25.88 -7.62
N CYS A 738 -17.27 25.46 -8.84
CA CYS A 738 -17.01 24.04 -9.12
C CYS A 738 -15.74 23.56 -8.41
N VAL A 739 -14.61 24.28 -8.52
CA VAL A 739 -13.36 23.96 -7.84
C VAL A 739 -13.57 23.81 -6.32
N ALA A 740 -14.31 24.73 -5.71
CA ALA A 740 -14.61 24.71 -4.27
C ALA A 740 -15.59 23.58 -3.87
N LEU A 741 -16.57 23.25 -4.72
CA LEU A 741 -17.51 22.14 -4.52
C LEU A 741 -16.76 20.81 -4.54
N VAL A 742 -16.00 20.53 -5.59
CA VAL A 742 -15.23 19.27 -5.72
C VAL A 742 -14.20 19.15 -4.60
N THR A 743 -13.49 20.24 -4.26
CA THR A 743 -12.54 20.27 -3.12
C THR A 743 -13.22 19.83 -1.84
N LYS A 744 -14.38 20.41 -1.53
CA LYS A 744 -15.11 20.15 -0.28
C LYS A 744 -15.70 18.73 -0.25
N ALA A 745 -16.18 18.22 -1.37
CA ALA A 745 -16.79 16.90 -1.48
C ALA A 745 -15.74 15.78 -1.46
N ALA A 746 -14.65 15.88 -2.24
CA ALA A 746 -13.56 14.90 -2.23
C ALA A 746 -12.92 14.78 -0.83
N LEU A 747 -12.63 15.91 -0.18
CA LEU A 747 -12.09 15.94 1.19
C LEU A 747 -13.10 15.49 2.27
N ARG A 748 -14.40 15.36 1.93
CA ARG A 748 -15.45 14.78 2.79
C ARG A 748 -15.51 13.27 2.60
N GLU A 749 -15.68 12.79 1.37
CA GLU A 749 -15.86 11.37 1.09
C GLU A 749 -14.58 10.55 1.34
N MET A 750 -13.38 11.11 1.12
CA MET A 750 -12.09 10.41 1.37
C MET A 750 -11.88 9.96 2.82
N GLN A 751 -12.62 10.53 3.78
CA GLN A 751 -12.39 10.28 5.20
C GLN A 751 -12.75 8.85 5.60
N LEU A 752 -13.83 8.29 5.03
CA LEU A 752 -14.30 6.95 5.38
C LEU A 752 -13.40 5.84 4.80
N PRO A 753 -13.05 5.82 3.50
CA PRO A 753 -12.14 4.80 2.95
C PRO A 753 -10.74 4.89 3.59
N GLY A 754 -10.17 6.10 3.74
CA GLY A 754 -8.85 6.29 4.35
C GLY A 754 -8.79 5.86 5.82
N LEU A 755 -9.84 6.16 6.62
CA LEU A 755 -9.94 5.68 8.00
C LEU A 755 -10.08 4.16 8.05
N ILE A 756 -10.90 3.56 7.19
CA ILE A 756 -11.08 2.11 7.10
C ILE A 756 -9.75 1.40 6.80
N CYS A 757 -8.98 1.89 5.83
CA CYS A 757 -7.66 1.34 5.51
C CYS A 757 -6.76 1.27 6.74
N VAL A 758 -6.69 2.33 7.54
CA VAL A 758 -5.80 2.40 8.73
C VAL A 758 -6.36 1.62 9.92
N ALA A 759 -7.67 1.68 10.16
CA ALA A 759 -8.30 1.08 11.33
C ALA A 759 -8.46 -0.45 11.24
N THR A 760 -8.78 -1.00 10.07
CA THR A 760 -9.15 -2.41 9.96
C THR A 760 -8.04 -3.42 10.31
N PRO A 761 -6.75 -3.23 9.96
CA PRO A 761 -5.69 -4.14 10.42
C PRO A 761 -5.52 -4.10 11.95
N ILE A 762 -5.69 -2.93 12.56
CA ILE A 762 -5.58 -2.73 14.02
C ILE A 762 -6.74 -3.47 14.72
N VAL A 763 -7.97 -3.31 14.22
CA VAL A 763 -9.17 -3.94 14.78
C VAL A 763 -9.13 -5.45 14.60
N VAL A 764 -8.82 -5.97 13.40
CA VAL A 764 -8.72 -7.43 13.15
C VAL A 764 -7.65 -8.04 14.04
N GLY A 765 -6.44 -7.48 14.07
CA GLY A 765 -5.36 -7.95 14.95
C GLY A 765 -5.78 -7.97 16.42
N LEU A 766 -6.41 -6.89 16.92
CA LEU A 766 -6.83 -6.81 18.33
C LEU A 766 -7.94 -7.81 18.66
N CYS A 767 -8.99 -7.91 17.84
CA CYS A 767 -10.07 -8.87 18.04
C CYS A 767 -9.54 -10.31 18.11
N PHE A 768 -8.63 -10.70 17.20
CA PHE A 768 -8.05 -12.04 17.22
C PHE A 768 -6.94 -12.23 18.25
N ARG A 769 -6.33 -11.16 18.78
CA ARG A 769 -5.53 -11.21 20.02
C ARG A 769 -6.42 -11.53 21.23
N PHE A 770 -7.56 -10.87 21.42
CA PHE A 770 -8.50 -11.18 22.51
C PHE A 770 -9.01 -12.63 22.43
N VAL A 771 -9.36 -13.11 21.22
CA VAL A 771 -9.74 -14.51 21.00
C VAL A 771 -8.57 -15.46 21.26
N GLY A 772 -7.35 -15.07 20.87
CA GLY A 772 -6.12 -15.81 21.15
C GLY A 772 -5.84 -15.96 22.64
N GLU A 773 -5.90 -14.88 23.41
CA GLU A 773 -5.76 -14.89 24.88
C GLU A 773 -6.82 -15.79 25.53
N ALA A 774 -8.09 -15.68 25.13
CA ALA A 774 -9.17 -16.55 25.60
C ALA A 774 -9.03 -18.03 25.20
N SER A 775 -8.20 -18.32 24.19
CA SER A 775 -7.96 -19.68 23.65
C SER A 775 -6.56 -20.20 23.97
N ASN A 776 -5.79 -19.52 24.82
CA ASN A 776 -4.37 -19.79 25.12
C ASN A 776 -3.44 -19.86 23.87
N ARG A 777 -3.82 -19.17 22.78
CA ARG A 777 -3.05 -19.00 21.54
C ARG A 777 -2.54 -17.56 21.42
N MET A 778 -1.47 -17.21 22.13
CA MET A 778 -0.98 -15.82 22.22
C MET A 778 -0.61 -15.19 20.86
N LEU A 779 -0.17 -15.99 19.87
CA LEU A 779 0.18 -15.50 18.53
C LEU A 779 -1.00 -15.43 17.55
N LEU A 780 -2.22 -15.84 17.93
CA LEU A 780 -3.36 -15.93 16.99
C LEU A 780 -3.67 -14.58 16.33
N GLY A 781 -3.60 -13.47 17.08
CA GLY A 781 -3.77 -12.13 16.53
C GLY A 781 -2.73 -11.75 15.47
N ALA A 782 -1.51 -12.31 15.54
CA ALA A 782 -0.46 -12.13 14.55
C ALA A 782 -0.65 -13.05 13.33
N GLU A 783 -0.99 -14.33 13.53
CA GLU A 783 -1.30 -15.30 12.46
C GLU A 783 -2.48 -14.82 11.58
N VAL A 784 -3.57 -14.39 12.22
CA VAL A 784 -4.78 -13.92 11.53
C VAL A 784 -4.53 -12.59 10.81
N LEU A 785 -3.75 -11.69 11.41
CA LEU A 785 -3.31 -10.45 10.76
C LEU A 785 -2.41 -10.75 9.55
N ALA A 786 -1.48 -11.70 9.66
CA ALA A 786 -0.64 -12.17 8.55
C ALA A 786 -1.48 -12.63 7.35
N ALA A 787 -2.48 -13.48 7.57
CA ALA A 787 -3.34 -13.95 6.49
C ALA A 787 -4.25 -12.84 5.93
N TYR A 788 -4.81 -11.99 6.78
CA TYR A 788 -5.55 -10.79 6.35
C TYR A 788 -4.71 -9.91 5.41
N LEU A 789 -3.44 -9.69 5.73
CA LEU A 789 -2.51 -8.92 4.91
C LEU A 789 -2.17 -9.65 3.59
N MET A 790 -1.81 -10.94 3.64
CA MET A 790 -1.45 -11.71 2.43
C MET A 790 -2.61 -11.81 1.43
N PHE A 791 -3.81 -12.18 1.90
CA PHE A 791 -4.97 -12.35 1.01
C PHE A 791 -5.52 -11.01 0.53
N GLY A 792 -5.45 -9.96 1.36
CA GLY A 792 -5.67 -8.58 0.91
C GLY A 792 -4.71 -8.21 -0.22
N THR A 793 -3.40 -8.41 -0.03
CA THR A 793 -2.37 -8.15 -1.05
C THR A 793 -2.70 -8.80 -2.39
N VAL A 794 -2.96 -10.13 -2.39
CA VAL A 794 -3.19 -10.89 -3.63
C VAL A 794 -4.49 -10.48 -4.31
N THR A 795 -5.54 -10.18 -3.53
CA THR A 795 -6.81 -9.65 -4.06
C THR A 795 -6.61 -8.27 -4.68
N GLY A 796 -5.85 -7.40 -4.00
CA GLY A 796 -5.56 -6.03 -4.40
C GLY A 796 -4.76 -5.91 -5.67
N ILE A 797 -3.68 -6.69 -5.79
CA ILE A 797 -2.88 -6.76 -7.02
C ILE A 797 -3.76 -7.09 -8.23
N LEU A 798 -4.68 -8.05 -8.08
CA LEU A 798 -5.58 -8.44 -9.16
C LEU A 798 -6.64 -7.38 -9.46
N MET A 799 -7.19 -6.72 -8.42
CA MET A 799 -8.18 -5.65 -8.59
C MET A 799 -7.54 -4.39 -9.20
N ALA A 800 -6.41 -3.93 -8.68
CA ALA A 800 -5.69 -2.77 -9.20
C ALA A 800 -5.26 -2.96 -10.66
N LEU A 801 -4.71 -4.14 -11.02
CA LEU A 801 -4.39 -4.46 -12.43
C LEU A 801 -5.64 -4.47 -13.34
N PHE A 802 -6.78 -4.94 -12.83
CA PHE A 802 -8.05 -4.94 -13.55
C PHE A 802 -8.52 -3.49 -13.82
N LEU A 803 -8.56 -2.65 -12.78
CA LEU A 803 -9.08 -1.29 -12.87
C LEU A 803 -8.18 -0.37 -13.71
N ASP A 804 -6.87 -0.35 -13.43
CA ASP A 804 -5.85 0.39 -14.19
C ASP A 804 -5.96 0.12 -15.69
N THR A 805 -6.00 -1.17 -16.05
CA THR A 805 -6.07 -1.55 -17.46
C THR A 805 -7.46 -1.31 -18.07
N ALA A 806 -8.54 -1.45 -17.31
CA ALA A 806 -9.89 -1.19 -17.81
C ALA A 806 -10.10 0.31 -18.11
N GLY A 807 -9.78 1.18 -17.16
CA GLY A 807 -9.87 2.64 -17.32
C GLY A 807 -9.01 3.14 -18.48
N GLY A 808 -7.72 2.79 -18.50
CA GLY A 808 -6.80 3.20 -19.57
C GLY A 808 -7.15 2.64 -20.96
N ALA A 809 -7.90 1.53 -21.04
CA ALA A 809 -8.38 0.96 -22.30
C ALA A 809 -9.71 1.57 -22.77
N TRP A 810 -10.60 1.98 -21.86
CA TRP A 810 -11.80 2.75 -22.20
C TRP A 810 -11.44 4.15 -22.71
N ASP A 811 -10.62 4.90 -21.97
CA ASP A 811 -10.24 6.26 -22.36
C ASP A 811 -9.54 6.28 -23.73
N ASN A 812 -8.61 5.36 -24.00
CA ASN A 812 -8.02 5.25 -25.33
C ASN A 812 -9.00 4.75 -26.41
N ALA A 813 -10.09 4.05 -26.04
CA ALA A 813 -11.16 3.69 -26.98
C ALA A 813 -12.05 4.90 -27.31
N LYS A 814 -12.29 5.80 -26.33
CA LYS A 814 -12.87 7.14 -26.51
C LYS A 814 -11.98 7.98 -27.43
N LYS A 815 -10.71 8.22 -27.07
CA LYS A 815 -9.75 9.01 -27.87
C LYS A 815 -9.56 8.43 -29.29
N PHE A 816 -9.61 7.11 -29.49
CA PHE A 816 -9.58 6.49 -30.82
C PHE A 816 -10.79 6.87 -31.70
N ILE A 817 -12.00 6.91 -31.14
CA ILE A 817 -13.20 7.39 -31.85
C ILE A 817 -13.10 8.90 -32.10
N GLU A 818 -12.62 9.65 -31.12
CA GLU A 818 -12.44 11.10 -31.22
C GLU A 818 -11.49 11.53 -32.35
N LEU A 819 -10.45 10.73 -32.65
CA LEU A 819 -9.55 10.88 -33.81
C LEU A 819 -10.23 10.60 -35.17
N GLY A 820 -11.56 10.46 -35.22
CA GLY A 820 -12.36 10.34 -36.45
C GLY A 820 -12.78 8.92 -36.82
N ASN A 821 -12.41 7.90 -36.03
CA ASN A 821 -12.88 6.54 -36.25
C ASN A 821 -14.34 6.38 -35.83
N PHE A 822 -15.05 5.40 -36.41
CA PHE A 822 -16.43 5.01 -36.05
C PHE A 822 -17.51 6.12 -36.01
N GLY A 823 -17.22 7.32 -36.53
CA GLY A 823 -18.16 8.44 -36.61
C GLY A 823 -17.63 9.75 -36.03
N GLY A 824 -16.53 9.74 -35.26
CA GLY A 824 -15.92 10.95 -34.69
C GLY A 824 -16.65 11.51 -33.45
N LYS A 825 -16.13 12.64 -32.95
CA LYS A 825 -16.71 13.42 -31.84
C LYS A 825 -18.20 13.72 -32.11
N ASN A 826 -19.05 13.59 -31.08
CA ASN A 826 -20.53 13.72 -31.08
C ASN A 826 -21.36 12.60 -31.75
N SER A 827 -20.74 11.56 -32.31
CA SER A 827 -21.48 10.38 -32.80
C SER A 827 -22.10 9.55 -31.67
N ASP A 828 -23.11 8.72 -31.97
CA ASP A 828 -23.69 7.80 -30.97
C ASP A 828 -22.65 6.82 -30.39
N ALA A 829 -21.66 6.42 -31.20
CA ALA A 829 -20.52 5.62 -30.76
C ALA A 829 -19.60 6.39 -29.80
N HIS A 830 -19.34 7.67 -30.06
CA HIS A 830 -18.60 8.55 -29.14
C HIS A 830 -19.36 8.76 -27.81
N LYS A 831 -20.68 8.95 -27.86
CA LYS A 831 -21.51 9.02 -26.65
C LYS A 831 -21.58 7.69 -25.91
N ALA A 832 -21.37 6.56 -26.59
CA ALA A 832 -21.26 5.24 -26.00
C ALA A 832 -19.87 4.94 -25.40
N SER A 833 -18.80 5.53 -25.93
CA SER A 833 -17.47 5.44 -25.29
C SER A 833 -17.36 6.34 -24.07
N VAL A 834 -17.83 7.60 -24.15
CA VAL A 834 -17.84 8.56 -23.01
C VAL A 834 -18.68 8.04 -21.81
N THR A 835 -19.62 7.11 -22.03
CA THR A 835 -20.15 6.27 -20.94
C THR A 835 -19.25 5.08 -20.66
N GLU A 836 -18.06 5.37 -20.16
CA GLU A 836 -17.09 4.43 -19.63
C GLU A 836 -17.19 4.36 -18.10
N ILE A 837 -16.50 3.40 -17.48
CA ILE A 837 -16.31 3.39 -16.04
C ILE A 837 -14.85 3.78 -15.80
N GLU A 838 -14.62 5.06 -15.51
CA GLU A 838 -13.28 5.59 -15.27
C GLU A 838 -12.72 5.13 -13.91
N GLU A 839 -12.16 3.93 -13.88
CA GLU A 839 -11.79 3.26 -12.64
C GLU A 839 -10.33 3.49 -12.22
N ASP A 840 -9.94 4.73 -11.96
CA ASP A 840 -8.68 5.07 -11.27
C ASP A 840 -8.75 4.83 -9.72
N PHE A 841 -9.63 3.92 -9.29
CA PHE A 841 -10.12 3.84 -7.90
C PHE A 841 -9.17 3.23 -6.85
N LEU A 842 -8.00 2.72 -7.27
CA LEU A 842 -7.14 1.88 -6.42
C LEU A 842 -5.65 2.27 -6.35
N GLU A 843 -5.28 3.53 -6.65
CA GLU A 843 -3.95 4.04 -6.27
C GLU A 843 -3.64 3.83 -4.77
N VAL A 844 -4.68 3.89 -3.94
CA VAL A 844 -4.60 3.71 -2.48
C VAL A 844 -4.09 2.34 -2.06
N GLU A 845 -4.39 1.29 -2.81
CA GLU A 845 -4.31 -0.05 -2.25
C GLU A 845 -2.87 -0.51 -2.06
N ASP A 846 -1.99 -0.11 -2.97
CA ASP A 846 -0.57 -0.42 -2.97
C ASP A 846 0.09 0.04 -1.64
N GLY A 847 -0.07 1.32 -1.31
CA GLY A 847 0.35 1.89 -0.01
C GLY A 847 -0.43 1.35 1.20
N SER A 848 -1.63 0.79 1.00
CA SER A 848 -2.41 0.10 2.05
C SER A 848 -1.94 -1.34 2.31
N VAL A 849 -1.15 -1.91 1.41
CA VAL A 849 -0.67 -3.30 1.48
C VAL A 849 0.78 -3.37 1.94
N ARG A 850 1.67 -2.46 1.48
CA ARG A 850 3.10 -2.44 1.85
C ARG A 850 3.42 -2.06 3.31
N ARG A 851 2.48 -2.21 4.24
CA ARG A 851 2.49 -1.54 5.55
C ARG A 851 3.28 -2.26 6.65
N ARG A 852 4.56 -2.56 6.38
CA ARG A 852 5.64 -3.03 7.30
C ARG A 852 5.69 -2.35 8.69
N ARG A 853 4.98 -1.23 8.82
CA ARG A 853 5.23 -0.10 9.73
C ARG A 853 3.97 0.21 10.55
N ILE A 854 2.79 -0.11 10.00
CA ILE A 854 1.64 -0.48 10.85
C ILE A 854 2.00 -1.75 11.63
N PHE A 855 2.86 -2.65 11.14
CA PHE A 855 3.19 -3.89 11.87
C PHE A 855 3.96 -3.64 13.17
N GLN A 856 4.93 -2.72 13.20
CA GLN A 856 5.59 -2.31 14.45
C GLN A 856 4.61 -1.64 15.42
N PHE A 857 3.75 -0.76 14.89
CA PHE A 857 2.72 -0.04 15.65
C PHE A 857 1.63 -0.98 16.21
N VAL A 858 1.22 -1.98 15.43
CA VAL A 858 0.21 -2.97 15.79
C VAL A 858 0.82 -4.03 16.68
N SER A 859 2.00 -4.57 16.41
CA SER A 859 2.73 -5.48 17.33
C SER A 859 2.88 -4.87 18.73
N SER A 860 3.31 -3.61 18.81
CA SER A 860 3.44 -2.90 20.09
C SER A 860 2.12 -2.67 20.85
N ILE A 861 0.98 -2.65 20.16
CA ILE A 861 -0.35 -2.60 20.78
C ILE A 861 -0.92 -4.01 21.06
N LEU A 862 -0.70 -4.98 20.16
CA LEU A 862 -1.17 -6.37 20.25
C LEU A 862 -0.47 -7.17 21.35
N LEU A 863 0.76 -6.81 21.70
CA LEU A 863 1.54 -7.55 22.70
C LEU A 863 1.96 -6.67 23.88
N GLY A 864 1.78 -5.34 23.80
CA GLY A 864 2.23 -4.41 24.83
C GLY A 864 1.17 -3.98 25.85
N VAL A 865 -0.12 -3.91 25.50
CA VAL A 865 -1.15 -3.43 26.44
C VAL A 865 -1.50 -4.53 27.47
N PRO A 866 -1.26 -4.34 28.78
CA PRO A 866 -1.84 -5.19 29.82
C PRO A 866 -3.29 -4.75 30.06
N LEU A 867 -4.24 -5.64 29.79
CA LEU A 867 -5.68 -5.33 29.86
C LEU A 867 -6.16 -5.01 31.29
N ASN A 868 -5.39 -5.39 32.30
CA ASN A 868 -5.58 -5.06 33.71
C ASN A 868 -5.67 -3.55 34.01
N GLY A 869 -5.33 -2.66 33.06
CA GLY A 869 -5.37 -1.21 33.22
C GLY A 869 -6.68 -0.51 32.85
N ILE A 870 -7.63 -1.16 32.15
CA ILE A 870 -8.88 -0.53 31.70
C ILE A 870 -10.03 -0.90 32.65
N GLY A 871 -10.10 -0.20 33.78
CA GLY A 871 -11.02 -0.53 34.87
C GLY A 871 -12.49 -0.26 34.55
N LEU A 872 -13.28 -1.32 34.37
CA LEU A 872 -14.71 -1.29 34.64
C LEU A 872 -14.91 -1.61 36.14
N ALA A 873 -15.22 -0.59 36.94
CA ALA A 873 -15.09 -0.69 38.39
C ALA A 873 -16.28 -1.36 39.09
N ALA A 874 -16.12 -2.62 39.53
CA ALA A 874 -16.65 -3.15 40.80
C ALA A 874 -16.18 -4.58 41.12
N VAL A 875 -15.29 -4.74 42.12
CA VAL A 875 -15.52 -5.49 43.39
C VAL A 875 -14.19 -5.67 44.14
N ALA A 876 -14.17 -5.22 45.39
CA ALA A 876 -13.23 -5.55 46.49
C ALA A 876 -11.71 -5.67 46.19
N GLU A 877 -10.93 -4.66 46.58
CA GLU A 877 -9.58 -4.91 47.07
C GLU A 877 -9.63 -5.60 48.44
N VAL A 878 -8.92 -6.72 48.59
CA VAL A 878 -8.34 -7.14 49.87
C VAL A 878 -6.91 -7.59 49.61
N GLY A 879 -5.95 -6.86 50.16
CA GLY A 879 -4.57 -7.30 50.30
C GLY A 879 -3.97 -6.77 51.60
N PRO A 880 -2.70 -7.08 51.89
CA PRO A 880 -1.83 -8.05 51.21
C PRO A 880 -1.32 -9.14 52.16
N SER A 881 -1.03 -10.34 51.65
CA SER A 881 -0.16 -11.29 52.39
C SER A 881 0.69 -12.15 51.47
N SER A 882 1.92 -12.38 51.92
CA SER A 882 3.02 -13.11 51.30
C SER A 882 2.75 -14.60 51.06
N ASN A 883 3.42 -15.15 50.04
CA ASN A 883 3.70 -16.57 49.81
C ASN A 883 2.48 -17.49 49.58
N VAL A 884 2.27 -17.88 48.32
CA VAL A 884 1.49 -19.07 47.95
C VAL A 884 2.45 -20.08 47.29
N PRO A 885 2.51 -21.34 47.73
CA PRO A 885 3.41 -22.34 47.16
C PRO A 885 2.86 -22.96 45.86
N GLN A 886 3.73 -23.57 45.07
CA GLN A 886 3.30 -24.57 44.09
C GLN A 886 2.71 -25.76 44.83
N VAL A 887 1.42 -26.04 44.67
CA VAL A 887 0.75 -27.20 45.27
C VAL A 887 1.12 -28.44 44.47
N SER A 888 1.75 -29.43 45.12
CA SER A 888 2.02 -30.73 44.47
C SER A 888 0.82 -31.66 44.68
N VAL A 889 0.29 -32.24 43.59
CA VAL A 889 -0.95 -33.05 43.65
C VAL A 889 -0.61 -34.48 44.07
N ILE A 890 0.38 -35.08 43.40
CA ILE A 890 0.96 -36.38 43.77
C ILE A 890 2.47 -36.33 43.52
N SER A 891 3.25 -36.77 44.50
CA SER A 891 4.69 -37.01 44.36
C SER A 891 5.07 -38.33 45.02
N GLY A 892 6.09 -39.02 44.50
CA GLY A 892 6.48 -40.32 45.03
C GLY A 892 7.86 -40.78 44.56
N THR A 893 8.49 -41.64 45.36
CA THR A 893 9.75 -42.32 45.01
C THR A 893 9.50 -43.81 44.85
N VAL A 894 9.90 -44.36 43.70
CA VAL A 894 9.86 -45.79 43.39
C VAL A 894 11.22 -46.40 43.67
N THR A 895 11.24 -47.48 44.48
CA THR A 895 12.47 -48.22 44.82
C THR A 895 12.31 -49.71 44.48
N LEU A 896 13.40 -50.32 44.03
CA LEU A 896 13.52 -51.78 43.87
C LEU A 896 14.19 -52.36 45.12
N SER A 897 13.84 -53.61 45.48
CA SER A 897 14.57 -54.33 46.53
C SER A 897 16.00 -54.67 46.09
N SER A 898 16.89 -54.91 47.04
CA SER A 898 18.29 -55.35 46.85
C SER A 898 18.44 -56.63 46.02
N ASP A 899 17.35 -57.37 45.87
CA ASP A 899 17.31 -58.76 45.41
C ASP A 899 16.85 -58.85 43.94
N VAL A 900 16.65 -57.70 43.29
CA VAL A 900 16.05 -57.56 41.95
C VAL A 900 17.00 -56.82 41.00
N SER A 901 17.62 -57.55 40.07
CA SER A 901 18.45 -56.97 39.01
C SER A 901 17.67 -56.80 37.71
N VAL A 902 17.54 -55.56 37.22
CA VAL A 902 17.01 -55.27 35.88
C VAL A 902 18.14 -55.36 34.86
N ASP A 903 17.91 -56.03 33.73
CA ASP A 903 18.89 -56.18 32.64
C ASP A 903 19.06 -54.85 31.86
N PRO A 904 20.24 -54.19 31.88
CA PRO A 904 20.46 -52.92 31.19
C PRO A 904 20.32 -52.99 29.66
N SER A 905 20.32 -54.19 29.07
CA SER A 905 20.10 -54.37 27.63
C SER A 905 18.62 -54.24 27.21
N LYS A 906 17.69 -54.26 28.17
CA LYS A 906 16.24 -54.13 27.94
C LYS A 906 15.67 -52.74 28.28
N THR A 907 16.45 -51.86 28.90
CA THR A 907 15.92 -50.59 29.48
C THR A 907 15.76 -49.44 28.49
N SER A 908 15.99 -49.64 27.18
CA SER A 908 15.79 -48.61 26.15
C SER A 908 14.34 -48.14 26.09
N ASP A 909 13.40 -49.09 26.03
CA ASP A 909 11.99 -48.82 25.73
C ASP A 909 11.08 -48.87 26.98
N ALA A 910 11.53 -49.55 28.04
CA ALA A 910 10.80 -49.74 29.29
C ALA A 910 10.26 -48.44 29.89
N ALA A 911 9.06 -48.48 30.48
CA ALA A 911 8.37 -47.27 30.96
C ALA A 911 7.61 -47.49 32.28
N LEU A 912 7.58 -46.45 33.12
CA LEU A 912 6.73 -46.40 34.30
C LEU A 912 5.43 -45.66 33.99
N TYR A 913 4.29 -46.28 34.28
CA TYR A 913 2.97 -45.72 34.17
C TYR A 913 2.37 -45.50 35.57
N VAL A 914 1.94 -44.27 35.85
CA VAL A 914 1.21 -43.91 37.08
C VAL A 914 -0.20 -43.48 36.67
N THR A 915 -1.20 -44.02 37.33
CA THR A 915 -2.62 -43.76 37.04
C THR A 915 -3.45 -43.66 38.32
N VAL A 916 -4.43 -42.76 38.34
CA VAL A 916 -5.24 -42.46 39.52
C VAL A 916 -6.71 -42.47 39.11
N ARG A 917 -7.58 -43.10 39.90
CA ARG A 917 -9.02 -43.17 39.66
C ARG A 917 -9.82 -43.25 40.97
N PRO A 918 -11.07 -42.78 41.01
CA PRO A 918 -11.97 -43.06 42.13
C PRO A 918 -12.12 -44.56 42.43
N ASP A 919 -12.28 -44.88 43.71
CA ASP A 919 -12.51 -46.26 44.18
C ASP A 919 -13.88 -46.79 43.72
N THR A 920 -14.94 -46.02 43.97
CA THR A 920 -16.32 -46.32 43.55
C THR A 920 -16.74 -45.55 42.29
N SER A 921 -17.93 -45.87 41.78
CA SER A 921 -18.52 -45.23 40.59
C SER A 921 -19.57 -44.16 40.91
N ASP A 922 -19.85 -43.91 42.18
CA ASP A 922 -21.15 -43.36 42.61
C ASP A 922 -21.27 -41.85 42.34
N ASN A 923 -20.14 -41.14 42.38
CA ASN A 923 -20.04 -39.70 42.07
C ASN A 923 -19.59 -39.43 40.62
N VAL A 924 -19.42 -40.46 39.78
CA VAL A 924 -18.93 -40.29 38.40
C VAL A 924 -20.05 -39.70 37.51
N PRO A 925 -19.82 -38.57 36.80
CA PRO A 925 -20.79 -37.99 35.86
C PRO A 925 -21.35 -39.01 34.86
N ALA A 926 -22.67 -39.04 34.71
CA ALA A 926 -23.38 -40.05 33.92
C ALA A 926 -22.93 -40.16 32.45
N ALA A 927 -22.46 -39.06 31.86
CA ALA A 927 -21.87 -39.05 30.52
C ALA A 927 -20.64 -39.98 30.42
N ILE A 928 -19.78 -39.97 31.44
CA ILE A 928 -18.55 -40.78 31.52
C ILE A 928 -18.89 -42.27 31.72
N LEU A 929 -19.82 -42.57 32.63
CA LEU A 929 -20.22 -43.94 32.96
C LEU A 929 -20.77 -44.75 31.77
N SER A 930 -21.30 -44.06 30.75
CA SER A 930 -21.88 -44.70 29.56
C SER A 930 -20.91 -45.61 28.79
N GLY A 931 -19.60 -45.35 28.85
CA GLY A 931 -18.57 -46.12 28.12
C GLY A 931 -17.83 -47.19 28.94
N THR A 932 -17.82 -47.12 30.27
CA THR A 932 -16.74 -47.73 31.09
C THR A 932 -17.06 -49.08 31.74
N ARG A 933 -18.18 -49.72 31.37
CA ARG A 933 -18.66 -51.00 31.94
C ARG A 933 -18.75 -50.98 33.49
N GLY A 934 -19.23 -49.87 34.07
CA GLY A 934 -19.47 -49.76 35.51
C GLY A 934 -18.19 -49.64 36.36
N LYS A 935 -17.13 -49.01 35.84
CA LYS A 935 -15.93 -48.66 36.62
C LYS A 935 -15.57 -47.19 36.38
N ALA A 936 -15.11 -46.51 37.43
CA ALA A 936 -14.54 -45.18 37.27
C ALA A 936 -13.25 -45.26 36.41
N PRO A 937 -13.14 -44.47 35.32
CA PRO A 937 -11.93 -44.37 34.51
C PRO A 937 -10.82 -43.63 35.28
N PRO A 938 -9.56 -43.64 34.79
CA PRO A 938 -8.54 -42.75 35.32
C PRO A 938 -8.95 -41.28 35.19
N VAL A 939 -8.65 -40.49 36.22
CA VAL A 939 -8.79 -39.03 36.29
C VAL A 939 -7.44 -38.32 36.18
N MET A 940 -6.33 -39.04 36.47
CA MET A 940 -4.96 -38.62 36.18
C MET A 940 -4.15 -39.78 35.62
N ALA A 941 -3.22 -39.49 34.70
CA ALA A 941 -2.30 -40.45 34.11
C ALA A 941 -0.96 -39.79 33.71
N ALA A 942 0.14 -40.50 33.91
CA ALA A 942 1.47 -40.12 33.44
C ALA A 942 2.28 -41.34 32.97
N ARG A 943 3.11 -41.14 31.93
CA ARG A 943 4.10 -42.12 31.41
C ARG A 943 5.50 -41.52 31.53
N PHE A 944 6.39 -42.21 32.22
CA PHE A 944 7.80 -41.86 32.36
C PHE A 944 8.66 -42.90 31.62
N PRO A 945 9.25 -42.56 30.45
CA PRO A 945 10.12 -43.49 29.72
C PRO A 945 11.48 -43.68 30.43
N SER A 946 12.08 -44.86 30.24
CA SER A 946 13.44 -45.22 30.69
C SER A 946 13.76 -44.88 32.17
N PRO A 947 12.90 -45.28 33.14
CA PRO A 947 13.05 -44.89 34.54
C PRO A 947 14.27 -45.55 35.21
N THR A 948 15.23 -44.74 35.66
CA THR A 948 16.36 -45.19 36.49
C THR A 948 15.98 -45.25 37.96
N PHE A 949 16.11 -46.40 38.62
CA PHE A 949 15.75 -46.56 40.02
C PHE A 949 16.92 -46.23 40.97
N PRO A 950 16.69 -45.56 42.13
CA PRO A 950 15.39 -45.07 42.63
C PRO A 950 14.84 -43.91 41.79
N PHE A 951 13.57 -44.01 41.39
CA PHE A 951 12.95 -43.08 40.46
C PHE A 951 11.94 -42.20 41.18
N THR A 952 12.17 -40.88 41.20
CA THR A 952 11.27 -39.91 41.83
C THR A 952 10.45 -39.19 40.76
N PHE A 953 9.14 -39.10 40.96
CA PHE A 953 8.23 -38.39 40.07
C PHE A 953 7.36 -37.39 40.82
N GLN A 954 6.92 -36.36 40.09
CA GLN A 954 5.94 -35.37 40.51
C GLN A 954 4.89 -35.25 39.41
N MET A 955 3.60 -35.29 39.78
CA MET A 955 2.47 -34.97 38.92
C MET A 955 1.89 -33.66 39.43
N THR A 956 2.22 -32.57 38.74
CA THR A 956 2.02 -31.18 39.18
C THR A 956 1.33 -30.29 38.14
N SER A 957 1.20 -30.74 36.89
CA SER A 957 0.57 -29.96 35.83
C SER A 957 -0.86 -30.42 35.52
N PRO A 958 -1.73 -29.52 35.03
CA PRO A 958 -3.04 -29.90 34.47
C PRO A 958 -2.94 -30.92 33.32
N GLU A 959 -1.82 -30.97 32.62
CA GLU A 959 -1.52 -31.93 31.54
C GLU A 959 -1.46 -33.39 32.01
N ASN A 960 -1.39 -33.64 33.32
CA ASN A 960 -1.46 -34.98 33.91
C ASN A 960 -2.91 -35.42 34.23
N LEU A 961 -3.90 -34.55 34.04
CA LEU A 961 -5.33 -34.89 34.13
C LEU A 961 -5.77 -35.59 32.84
N THR A 962 -6.68 -36.56 32.96
CA THR A 962 -7.37 -37.13 31.80
C THR A 962 -8.59 -36.26 31.43
N PRO A 963 -9.10 -36.30 30.18
CA PRO A 963 -10.32 -35.59 29.80
C PRO A 963 -11.52 -35.93 30.69
N GLU A 964 -11.62 -37.18 31.15
CA GLU A 964 -12.64 -37.63 32.10
C GLU A 964 -12.57 -36.91 33.44
N GLY A 965 -11.38 -36.46 33.88
CA GLY A 965 -11.16 -35.79 35.16
C GLY A 965 -11.62 -34.33 35.25
N VAL A 966 -12.08 -33.71 34.14
CA VAL A 966 -12.22 -32.23 34.02
C VAL A 966 -13.64 -31.76 33.66
N LEU A 967 -14.60 -32.66 33.45
CA LEU A 967 -15.98 -32.32 33.06
C LEU A 967 -16.79 -31.68 34.21
N ALA A 968 -17.53 -30.57 34.05
CA ALA A 968 -17.54 -29.57 32.97
C ALA A 968 -18.33 -28.31 33.38
N SER A 969 -17.88 -27.11 32.96
CA SER A 969 -18.76 -25.96 32.65
C SER A 969 -18.06 -24.93 31.78
N ASP A 970 -16.81 -24.60 32.12
CA ASP A 970 -15.93 -23.71 31.37
C ASP A 970 -14.76 -24.50 30.78
N THR A 971 -14.46 -24.27 29.50
CA THR A 971 -13.27 -24.82 28.81
C THR A 971 -12.23 -23.72 28.51
N SER A 972 -12.38 -22.57 29.16
CA SER A 972 -11.67 -21.30 28.91
C SER A 972 -10.40 -21.12 29.76
N THR A 973 -10.22 -21.87 30.85
CA THR A 973 -9.25 -21.56 31.92
C THR A 973 -8.33 -22.74 32.32
N ALA A 974 -7.79 -23.46 31.33
CA ALA A 974 -6.87 -24.59 31.57
C ALA A 974 -5.54 -24.21 32.27
N SER A 975 -5.20 -22.91 32.36
CA SER A 975 -3.94 -22.39 32.92
C SER A 975 -3.90 -22.26 34.44
N MET A 976 -5.03 -22.32 35.14
CA MET A 976 -5.11 -22.51 36.60
C MET A 976 -6.31 -23.38 36.97
N LEU A 977 -6.14 -24.70 36.88
CA LEU A 977 -7.11 -25.66 37.38
C LEU A 977 -7.03 -25.74 38.91
N ASP A 978 -8.03 -25.18 39.58
CA ASP A 978 -8.25 -25.42 41.01
C ASP A 978 -8.80 -26.85 41.22
N ILE A 979 -7.88 -27.76 41.54
CA ILE A 979 -8.16 -29.19 41.73
C ILE A 979 -9.04 -29.45 42.97
N SER A 980 -9.36 -28.44 43.79
CA SER A 980 -10.41 -28.60 44.82
C SER A 980 -11.84 -28.66 44.24
N ASN A 981 -12.04 -28.19 43.01
CA ASN A 981 -13.35 -28.04 42.36
C ASN A 981 -13.66 -29.07 41.25
N VAL A 982 -12.79 -30.04 40.99
CA VAL A 982 -13.08 -31.15 40.05
C VAL A 982 -14.01 -32.20 40.67
N TRP A 983 -14.85 -32.85 39.86
CA TRP A 983 -15.96 -33.70 40.35
C TRP A 983 -15.53 -34.86 41.27
N TRP A 984 -14.31 -35.38 41.09
CA TRP A 984 -13.73 -36.49 41.86
C TRP A 984 -12.93 -36.03 43.10
N ALA A 985 -12.78 -34.72 43.35
CA ALA A 985 -11.89 -34.19 44.40
C ALA A 985 -12.24 -34.68 45.82
N ASN A 986 -13.47 -35.14 46.05
CA ASN A 986 -13.99 -35.58 47.34
C ASN A 986 -14.05 -37.12 47.52
N ASP A 987 -13.61 -37.89 46.53
CA ASP A 987 -13.61 -39.35 46.57
C ASP A 987 -12.31 -39.93 47.17
N ASP A 988 -12.39 -41.17 47.68
CA ASP A 988 -11.20 -41.98 47.96
C ASP A 988 -10.63 -42.53 46.63
N LEU A 989 -9.29 -42.53 46.48
CA LEU A 989 -8.62 -42.70 45.18
C LEU A 989 -7.73 -43.95 45.14
N ILE A 990 -7.92 -44.80 44.14
CA ILE A 990 -6.97 -45.88 43.84
C ILE A 990 -5.82 -45.31 43.02
N VAL A 991 -4.62 -45.32 43.60
CA VAL A 991 -3.37 -45.10 42.87
C VAL A 991 -2.86 -46.44 42.35
N SER A 992 -2.62 -46.52 41.05
CA SER A 992 -2.12 -47.69 40.35
C SER A 992 -0.81 -47.38 39.63
N VAL A 993 0.24 -48.14 39.93
CA VAL A 993 1.55 -48.01 39.28
C VAL A 993 1.87 -49.32 38.55
N ARG A 994 2.33 -49.19 37.29
CA ARG A 994 2.87 -50.29 36.49
C ARG A 994 4.26 -49.89 35.98
N TRP A 995 5.25 -50.74 36.17
CA TRP A 995 6.46 -50.72 35.35
C TRP A 995 6.30 -51.76 34.25
N ASP A 996 6.52 -51.33 33.01
CA ASP A 996 6.32 -52.11 31.78
C ASP A 996 7.67 -52.36 31.10
N SER A 997 8.00 -53.64 30.90
CA SER A 997 9.32 -54.08 30.47
C SER A 997 9.62 -53.82 28.98
N ASP A 998 8.59 -53.72 28.14
CA ASP A 998 8.69 -53.40 26.71
C ASP A 998 8.23 -51.96 26.36
N GLY A 999 7.76 -51.20 27.35
CA GLY A 999 7.31 -49.82 27.18
C GLY A 999 5.90 -49.64 26.64
N VAL A 1000 5.13 -50.71 26.39
CA VAL A 1000 3.81 -50.67 25.74
C VAL A 1000 2.72 -51.13 26.72
N ALA A 1001 2.03 -50.16 27.33
CA ALA A 1001 1.01 -50.28 28.40
C ALA A 1001 -0.07 -51.40 28.33
N ALA A 1002 -0.19 -52.12 27.21
CA ALA A 1002 -1.21 -53.13 26.94
C ALA A 1002 -0.68 -54.56 26.73
N THR A 1003 0.64 -54.77 26.66
CA THR A 1003 1.22 -56.13 26.70
C THR A 1003 1.06 -56.74 28.10
N ARG A 1004 1.48 -58.00 28.27
CA ARG A 1004 1.56 -58.70 29.55
C ARG A 1004 2.81 -59.56 29.59
N SER A 1005 3.97 -58.92 29.69
CA SER A 1005 5.22 -59.64 29.90
C SER A 1005 5.23 -60.27 31.30
N PRO A 1006 5.79 -61.48 31.47
CA PRO A 1006 6.02 -62.06 32.79
C PRO A 1006 6.95 -61.22 33.69
N GLU A 1007 7.69 -60.28 33.09
CA GLU A 1007 8.67 -59.41 33.75
C GLU A 1007 8.05 -58.09 34.27
N ASP A 1008 6.79 -57.79 33.93
CA ASP A 1008 6.11 -56.55 34.33
C ASP A 1008 5.74 -56.53 35.81
N LEU A 1009 5.81 -55.34 36.42
CA LEU A 1009 5.54 -55.13 37.83
C LEU A 1009 4.33 -54.21 38.01
N VAL A 1010 3.30 -54.68 38.72
CA VAL A 1010 2.07 -53.91 38.98
C VAL A 1010 1.80 -53.86 40.49
N GLY A 1011 1.48 -52.66 40.98
CA GLY A 1011 1.03 -52.43 42.36
C GLY A 1011 -0.12 -51.43 42.41
N ARG A 1012 -0.97 -51.55 43.42
CA ARG A 1012 -2.10 -50.65 43.67
C ARG A 1012 -2.30 -50.45 45.16
N ALA A 1013 -2.69 -49.25 45.57
CA ALA A 1013 -3.21 -48.99 46.91
C ALA A 1013 -4.37 -47.99 46.85
N LEU A 1014 -5.19 -48.00 47.90
CA LEU A 1014 -6.28 -47.05 48.10
C LEU A 1014 -5.79 -45.91 48.98
N TRP A 1015 -5.78 -44.69 48.45
CA TRP A 1015 -5.71 -43.49 49.27
C TRP A 1015 -7.09 -43.20 49.87
N ARG A 1016 -7.15 -43.02 51.18
CA ARG A 1016 -8.38 -42.58 51.85
C ARG A 1016 -8.20 -41.16 52.38
N ARG A 1017 -9.03 -40.23 51.91
CA ARG A 1017 -8.94 -38.80 52.26
C ARG A 1017 -9.27 -38.53 53.75
N LYS A 1018 -9.99 -39.45 54.41
CA LYS A 1018 -10.39 -39.34 55.83
C LYS A 1018 -9.36 -39.88 56.83
N SER A 1019 -8.33 -40.58 56.38
CA SER A 1019 -7.14 -40.87 57.18
C SER A 1019 -6.11 -39.77 56.93
N ASN A 1020 -5.57 -39.15 57.98
CA ASN A 1020 -4.46 -38.17 57.89
C ASN A 1020 -3.11 -38.78 57.45
N GLU A 1021 -3.13 -39.98 56.87
CA GLU A 1021 -1.99 -40.66 56.26
C GLU A 1021 -1.74 -40.05 54.87
N MET A 1022 -0.93 -38.99 54.81
CA MET A 1022 -0.44 -38.43 53.55
C MET A 1022 0.63 -39.32 52.88
N VAL A 1023 0.76 -40.57 53.31
CA VAL A 1023 1.78 -41.53 52.91
C VAL A 1023 1.16 -42.89 52.61
N ILE A 1024 1.34 -43.38 51.39
CA ILE A 1024 0.82 -44.67 50.93
C ILE A 1024 1.97 -45.56 50.45
N GLU A 1025 2.01 -46.79 50.95
CA GLU A 1025 2.98 -47.79 50.51
C GLU A 1025 2.33 -48.67 49.42
N ILE A 1026 2.78 -48.53 48.16
CA ILE A 1026 2.31 -49.33 47.01
C ILE A 1026 3.33 -50.43 46.73
N PRO A 1027 3.14 -51.67 47.23
CA PRO A 1027 3.99 -52.78 46.82
C PRO A 1027 3.73 -53.14 45.35
N LEU A 1028 4.72 -52.91 44.50
CA LEU A 1028 4.75 -53.51 43.16
C LEU A 1028 4.96 -55.02 43.32
N THR A 1029 4.13 -55.82 42.64
CA THR A 1029 4.18 -57.28 42.70
C THR A 1029 4.19 -57.87 41.29
N GLY A 1030 5.29 -58.54 40.96
CA GLY A 1030 5.38 -59.58 39.92
C GLY A 1030 5.71 -60.93 40.57
N ARG A 1031 5.86 -62.01 39.80
CA ARG A 1031 6.27 -63.34 40.32
C ARG A 1031 7.78 -63.41 40.63
N GLY A 1032 8.28 -62.49 41.45
CA GLY A 1032 9.70 -62.46 41.85
C GLY A 1032 10.22 -61.17 42.48
N ALA A 1033 9.39 -60.14 42.69
CA ALA A 1033 9.84 -58.85 43.23
C ALA A 1033 8.82 -58.22 44.17
N PHE A 1034 9.34 -57.49 45.16
CA PHE A 1034 8.62 -56.56 46.04
C PHE A 1034 9.26 -55.18 45.92
N GLY A 1035 8.45 -54.12 46.05
CA GLY A 1035 8.92 -52.74 46.16
C GLY A 1035 8.21 -52.02 47.32
N LYS A 1036 8.71 -50.84 47.69
CA LYS A 1036 8.11 -50.01 48.75
C LYS A 1036 8.07 -48.54 48.34
N PHE A 1037 6.92 -47.90 48.50
CA PHE A 1037 6.75 -46.46 48.26
C PHE A 1037 6.71 -45.70 49.59
N VAL A 1038 7.21 -44.48 49.55
CA VAL A 1038 6.98 -43.44 50.55
C VAL A 1038 6.75 -42.14 49.75
N THR A 1039 5.64 -41.45 50.01
CA THR A 1039 5.37 -40.11 49.45
C THR A 1039 5.84 -39.04 50.43
N GLY A 1040 6.21 -37.87 49.92
CA GLY A 1040 6.83 -36.79 50.70
C GLY A 1040 5.83 -35.75 51.22
N LYS A 1041 6.28 -34.90 52.15
CA LYS A 1041 5.57 -33.66 52.52
C LYS A 1041 6.04 -32.50 51.63
N ASN A 1042 5.17 -32.03 50.74
CA ASN A 1042 4.72 -30.62 50.61
C ASN A 1042 3.90 -30.40 49.33
#